data_AF-A0A060YUI2-F1
#
_entry.id   AF-A0A060YUI2-F1
#
_cell.length_a   1.000
_cell.length_b   1.000
_cell.length_c   1.000
_cell.angle_alpha   90.00
_cell.angle_beta   90.00
_cell.angle_gamma   90.00
#
_symmetry.space_group_name_H-M   'P 1'
#
loop_
_entity.id
_entity.type
_entity.pdbx_description
1 polymer ?
#
loop_
_entity_poly.entity_id
_entity_poly.type
_entity_poly.pdbx_seq_one_letter_code
_entity_poly.pdbx_strand_id
1 'polypeptide(L)'
;MMSVLGPLSIDPNMLNTQNQQVQFMLREFDTRRPQFDQLTQAAEGILSPSGGDSSPQDAKDLAEVRSELGSISQQWDDLTQRLSRRSGHIGQAQGTSERYQALLKNLSVNVGALGERLDGQASLSAQPEALKRRLQETGEIRSELEQRREELGEAEKLCGELSAIVVEPYLRDELKKRLESVSGPLRSLEERAADGLSQLQAALSSTQQFQQMFEELRSWLDNQSGQRDSTADSLPCQPEAIRTLLAQQDELHRGVASQRGPYELIQAEGASLLASLPAGGEERSALLSRLTALRQDWDELNQCITERQNRLKSALTKAESYQQHRAELTPWVVECEEREADIQLSLDPAALDEALQKARQLGLDLERRRPLLEALNIAADQLLEHCRVGEEDVRDEKAQLNRRVDGLAENLQNRVSQLEELAGRLKEFEDGRQAVERRLEAARHQIEVQEALGPQACSNKSLERLRSQQETLQSLQPQVAYLRNLAQGLVQDAPHTAGGGGGGEGGQRLEQQARDTDREFGDVSEKIEKCCSTLESRLQGVGEVQSSVRDLFSHLADLDDELDSLSPVGRDADSLASQADAVHAFLARLATLRSELEGHGGDCTAMLRREGSSPDLLALRRETEALSRQAGKLSERGQARVGQIEVAAEKVAEFYAKVAELQGLLGRAEEGLNAQGVVGTEVETIKQQLHEFKVRTSLIFIVVNVQLLSWKWNDPSMFRDGWAGGHFYSLHRPGSNYLSMATLYRLVLFRA
;
A
#
# COMPACT_ATOMS: atom_id res chain seq x y z
N MET A 1 -144.01 20.91 -36.89
CA MET A 1 -143.30 19.65 -37.25
C MET A 1 -141.78 19.80 -37.26
N MET A 2 -141.19 20.79 -37.95
CA MET A 2 -139.72 20.96 -38.02
C MET A 2 -138.97 21.24 -36.69
N SER A 3 -139.65 21.75 -35.67
CA SER A 3 -139.08 22.03 -34.34
C SER A 3 -138.83 20.76 -33.49
N VAL A 4 -139.45 19.63 -33.82
CA VAL A 4 -139.38 18.37 -33.05
C VAL A 4 -138.03 17.67 -33.23
N LEU A 5 -137.31 17.96 -34.31
CA LEU A 5 -136.05 17.29 -34.67
C LEU A 5 -134.80 17.88 -34.00
N GLY A 6 -134.92 18.99 -33.25
CA GLY A 6 -133.81 19.62 -32.55
C GLY A 6 -132.67 20.13 -33.45
N PRO A 7 -131.52 20.53 -32.87
CA PRO A 7 -130.29 20.86 -33.60
C PRO A 7 -129.69 19.61 -34.26
N LEU A 8 -128.95 19.74 -35.36
CA LEU A 8 -128.32 18.60 -36.02
C LEU A 8 -127.22 18.02 -35.11
N SER A 9 -127.35 16.76 -34.71
CA SER A 9 -126.38 16.15 -33.80
C SER A 9 -125.04 15.92 -34.50
N ILE A 10 -123.98 15.75 -33.69
CA ILE A 10 -122.66 15.31 -34.16
C ILE A 10 -122.37 13.86 -33.79
N ASP A 11 -123.26 13.20 -33.05
CA ASP A 11 -123.12 11.79 -32.68
C ASP A 11 -123.83 10.91 -33.73
N PRO A 12 -123.15 9.90 -34.31
CA PRO A 12 -123.73 9.02 -35.31
C PRO A 12 -125.04 8.35 -34.89
N ASN A 13 -125.17 7.95 -33.62
CA ASN A 13 -126.36 7.26 -33.13
C ASN A 13 -127.54 8.23 -33.03
N MET A 14 -127.27 9.46 -32.61
CA MET A 14 -128.26 10.53 -32.55
C MET A 14 -128.66 11.00 -33.95
N LEU A 15 -127.72 11.08 -34.88
CA LEU A 15 -127.97 11.38 -36.29
C LEU A 15 -128.83 10.31 -36.97
N ASN A 16 -128.57 9.02 -36.71
CA ASN A 16 -129.41 7.92 -37.18
C ASN A 16 -130.84 8.05 -36.65
N THR A 17 -130.99 8.39 -35.36
CA THR A 17 -132.30 8.63 -34.75
C THR A 17 -133.02 9.83 -35.39
N GLN A 18 -132.30 10.93 -35.64
CA GLN A 18 -132.84 12.10 -36.35
C GLN A 18 -133.24 11.78 -37.79
N ASN A 19 -132.48 10.92 -38.47
CA ASN A 19 -132.77 10.46 -39.83
C ASN A 19 -134.07 9.66 -39.87
N GLN A 20 -134.26 8.73 -38.92
CA GLN A 20 -135.49 7.95 -38.79
C GLN A 20 -136.71 8.84 -38.53
N GLN A 21 -136.56 9.88 -37.69
CA GLN A 21 -137.62 10.85 -37.44
C GLN A 21 -137.97 11.70 -38.68
N VAL A 22 -136.97 12.13 -39.46
CA VAL A 22 -137.20 12.84 -40.73
C VAL A 22 -137.83 11.94 -41.78
N GLN A 23 -137.37 10.69 -41.91
CA GLN A 23 -137.96 9.72 -42.81
C GLN A 23 -139.40 9.38 -42.44
N PHE A 24 -139.70 9.28 -41.14
CA PHE A 24 -141.07 9.11 -40.67
C PHE A 24 -141.95 10.29 -41.09
N MET A 25 -141.48 11.53 -40.91
CA MET A 25 -142.23 12.71 -41.36
C MET A 25 -142.36 12.80 -42.88
N LEU A 26 -141.34 12.45 -43.67
CA LEU A 26 -141.44 12.39 -45.13
C LEU A 26 -142.47 11.35 -45.58
N ARG A 27 -142.49 10.17 -44.94
CA ARG A 27 -143.50 9.13 -45.21
C ARG A 27 -144.91 9.61 -44.85
N GLU A 28 -145.09 10.35 -43.77
CA GLU A 28 -146.38 10.97 -43.43
C GLU A 28 -146.85 11.99 -44.47
N PHE A 29 -145.92 12.70 -45.13
CA PHE A 29 -146.28 13.54 -46.28
C PHE A 29 -146.62 12.70 -47.51
N ASP A 30 -145.86 11.63 -47.80
CA ASP A 30 -146.15 10.72 -48.92
C ASP A 30 -147.50 10.01 -48.76
N THR A 31 -147.89 9.60 -47.56
CA THR A 31 -149.20 8.96 -47.31
C THR A 31 -150.37 9.94 -47.46
N ARG A 32 -150.13 11.24 -47.24
CA ARG A 32 -151.12 12.31 -47.43
C ARG A 32 -151.10 12.91 -48.83
N ARG A 33 -150.13 12.54 -49.68
CA ARG A 33 -150.03 12.99 -51.07
C ARG A 33 -151.31 12.74 -51.89
N PRO A 34 -152.03 11.59 -51.79
CA PRO A 34 -153.30 11.41 -52.50
C PRO A 34 -154.38 12.40 -52.07
N GLN A 35 -154.38 12.83 -50.81
CA GLN A 35 -155.34 13.82 -50.29
C GLN A 35 -154.99 15.23 -50.80
N PHE A 36 -153.70 15.54 -50.88
CA PHE A 36 -153.20 16.75 -51.51
C PHE A 36 -153.51 16.78 -53.02
N ASP A 37 -153.29 15.67 -53.73
CA ASP A 37 -153.60 15.54 -55.16
C ASP A 37 -155.11 15.64 -55.42
N GLN A 38 -155.95 15.05 -54.57
CA GLN A 38 -157.41 15.21 -54.62
C GLN A 38 -157.85 16.66 -54.35
N LEU A 39 -157.23 17.34 -53.38
CA LEU A 39 -157.48 18.75 -53.10
C LEU A 39 -157.10 19.63 -54.31
N THR A 40 -155.97 19.33 -54.94
CA THR A 40 -155.51 19.99 -56.18
C THR A 40 -156.47 19.73 -57.34
N GLN A 41 -156.89 18.48 -57.54
CA GLN A 41 -157.83 18.10 -58.60
C GLN A 41 -159.23 18.69 -58.40
N ALA A 42 -159.72 18.74 -57.14
CA ALA A 42 -160.98 19.39 -56.80
C ALA A 42 -160.92 20.91 -57.03
N ALA A 43 -159.81 21.55 -56.67
CA ALA A 43 -159.58 22.96 -56.95
C ALA A 43 -159.47 23.23 -58.45
N GLU A 44 -158.77 22.41 -59.23
CA GLU A 44 -158.71 22.50 -60.70
C GLU A 44 -160.08 22.30 -61.37
N GLY A 45 -160.91 21.41 -60.83
CA GLY A 45 -162.29 21.20 -61.26
C GLY A 45 -163.17 22.44 -61.06
N ILE A 46 -162.98 23.18 -59.96
CA ILE A 46 -163.64 24.48 -59.73
C ILE A 46 -163.13 25.54 -60.72
N LEU A 47 -161.85 25.47 -61.12
CA LEU A 47 -161.20 26.44 -62.00
C LEU A 47 -161.45 26.23 -63.51
N SER A 48 -162.21 25.20 -63.88
CA SER A 48 -162.52 24.84 -65.27
C SER A 48 -163.71 25.67 -65.82
N PRO A 49 -163.66 26.21 -67.05
CA PRO A 49 -164.72 27.09 -67.56
C PRO A 49 -166.01 26.33 -67.88
N SER A 50 -167.08 26.61 -67.14
CA SER A 50 -168.44 26.16 -67.46
C SER A 50 -169.11 27.20 -68.37
N GLY A 51 -169.60 26.78 -69.54
CA GLY A 51 -170.09 27.70 -70.57
C GLY A 51 -171.38 28.44 -70.18
N GLY A 52 -171.33 29.77 -70.19
CA GLY A 52 -172.48 30.70 -70.15
C GLY A 52 -172.36 31.79 -69.07
N ASP A 53 -172.12 33.03 -69.50
CA ASP A 53 -172.17 34.31 -68.73
C ASP A 53 -171.78 34.26 -67.24
N SER A 54 -170.46 34.25 -66.96
CA SER A 54 -169.92 34.34 -65.59
C SER A 54 -169.94 35.78 -65.05
N SER A 55 -170.52 35.97 -63.86
CA SER A 55 -170.60 37.23 -63.13
C SER A 55 -169.21 37.71 -62.68
N PRO A 56 -168.97 39.03 -62.51
CA PRO A 56 -167.72 39.55 -61.91
C PRO A 56 -167.45 39.01 -60.49
N GLN A 57 -168.44 38.44 -59.79
CA GLN A 57 -168.24 37.76 -58.50
C GLN A 57 -167.57 36.37 -58.67
N ASP A 58 -167.95 35.61 -59.70
CA ASP A 58 -167.39 34.28 -59.98
C ASP A 58 -165.89 34.36 -60.33
N ALA A 59 -165.48 35.43 -61.03
CA ALA A 59 -164.07 35.67 -61.34
C ALA A 59 -163.21 35.93 -60.09
N LYS A 60 -163.80 36.49 -59.02
CA LYS A 60 -163.11 36.78 -57.75
C LYS A 60 -162.95 35.53 -56.89
N ASP A 61 -164.00 34.72 -56.78
CA ASP A 61 -163.98 33.47 -56.03
C ASP A 61 -163.03 32.43 -56.69
N LEU A 62 -162.99 32.39 -58.03
CA LEU A 62 -162.02 31.59 -58.78
C LEU A 62 -160.57 32.08 -58.61
N ALA A 63 -160.35 33.38 -58.39
CA ALA A 63 -159.02 33.93 -58.11
C ALA A 63 -158.56 33.61 -56.68
N GLU A 64 -159.48 33.62 -55.71
CA GLU A 64 -159.21 33.27 -54.31
C GLU A 64 -158.84 31.78 -54.17
N VAL A 65 -159.57 30.88 -54.85
CA VAL A 65 -159.22 29.45 -54.91
C VAL A 65 -157.85 29.21 -55.57
N ARG A 66 -157.50 29.95 -56.64
CA ARG A 66 -156.13 29.89 -57.22
C ARG A 66 -155.06 30.34 -56.23
N SER A 67 -155.32 31.40 -55.47
CA SER A 67 -154.38 31.94 -54.49
C SER A 67 -154.16 30.97 -53.33
N GLU A 68 -155.23 30.41 -52.76
CA GLU A 68 -155.14 29.45 -51.65
C GLU A 68 -154.52 28.11 -52.09
N LEU A 69 -154.88 27.59 -53.26
CA LEU A 69 -154.24 26.40 -53.83
C LEU A 69 -152.74 26.64 -54.08
N GLY A 70 -152.37 27.82 -54.60
CA GLY A 70 -150.98 28.22 -54.80
C GLY A 70 -150.21 28.33 -53.47
N SER A 71 -150.82 28.91 -52.45
CA SER A 71 -150.26 29.01 -51.09
C SER A 71 -150.04 27.64 -50.46
N ILE A 72 -151.03 26.76 -50.48
CA ILE A 72 -150.94 25.40 -49.90
C ILE A 72 -149.94 24.55 -50.68
N SER A 73 -149.93 24.62 -52.02
CA SER A 73 -148.95 23.90 -52.85
C SER A 73 -147.52 24.39 -52.57
N GLN A 74 -147.33 25.71 -52.46
CA GLN A 74 -146.04 26.28 -52.11
C GLN A 74 -145.58 25.84 -50.71
N GLN A 75 -146.48 25.77 -49.72
CA GLN A 75 -146.16 25.29 -48.38
C GLN A 75 -145.85 23.79 -48.36
N TRP A 76 -146.57 22.98 -49.13
CA TRP A 76 -146.32 21.55 -49.29
C TRP A 76 -144.94 21.30 -49.91
N ASP A 77 -144.62 22.01 -50.98
CA ASP A 77 -143.33 21.92 -51.67
C ASP A 77 -142.20 22.44 -50.80
N ASP A 78 -142.35 23.58 -50.11
CA ASP A 78 -141.34 24.15 -49.22
C ASP A 78 -141.05 23.22 -48.02
N LEU A 79 -142.09 22.65 -47.38
CA LEU A 79 -141.90 21.71 -46.27
C LEU A 79 -141.30 20.37 -46.73
N THR A 80 -141.77 19.81 -47.85
CA THR A 80 -141.23 18.57 -48.41
C THR A 80 -139.78 18.76 -48.85
N GLN A 81 -139.45 19.91 -49.46
CA GLN A 81 -138.10 20.26 -49.87
C GLN A 81 -137.19 20.51 -48.65
N ARG A 82 -137.68 21.18 -47.60
CA ARG A 82 -136.92 21.38 -46.34
C ARG A 82 -136.66 20.06 -45.62
N LEU A 83 -137.64 19.17 -45.53
CA LEU A 83 -137.48 17.83 -44.94
C LEU A 83 -136.54 16.96 -45.78
N SER A 84 -136.62 17.03 -47.11
CA SER A 84 -135.72 16.31 -48.01
C SER A 84 -134.28 16.83 -47.94
N ARG A 85 -134.08 18.16 -47.92
CA ARG A 85 -132.76 18.78 -47.69
C ARG A 85 -132.20 18.40 -46.32
N ARG A 86 -133.05 18.40 -45.29
CA ARG A 86 -132.67 17.99 -43.93
C ARG A 86 -132.29 16.51 -43.85
N SER A 87 -133.01 15.63 -44.55
CA SER A 87 -132.65 14.21 -44.70
C SER A 87 -131.29 14.05 -45.37
N GLY A 88 -131.03 14.80 -46.45
CA GLY A 88 -129.73 14.85 -47.13
C GLY A 88 -128.60 15.31 -46.21
N HIS A 89 -128.80 16.39 -45.45
CA HIS A 89 -127.80 16.89 -44.49
C HIS A 89 -127.56 15.92 -43.33
N ILE A 90 -128.61 15.26 -42.81
CA ILE A 90 -128.45 14.23 -41.75
C ILE A 90 -127.69 13.03 -42.30
N GLY A 91 -128.02 12.54 -43.50
CA GLY A 91 -127.30 11.41 -44.11
C GLY A 91 -125.83 11.73 -44.39
N GLN A 92 -125.55 12.95 -44.88
CA GLN A 92 -124.18 13.42 -45.07
C GLN A 92 -123.43 13.56 -43.74
N ALA A 93 -124.03 14.20 -42.73
CA ALA A 93 -123.48 14.35 -41.38
C ALA A 93 -123.27 13.00 -40.69
N GLN A 94 -124.17 12.03 -40.88
CA GLN A 94 -124.07 10.70 -40.31
C GLN A 94 -122.87 9.96 -40.90
N GLY A 95 -122.77 9.90 -42.23
CA GLY A 95 -121.65 9.23 -42.90
C GLY A 95 -120.30 9.89 -42.62
N THR A 96 -120.25 11.23 -42.49
CA THR A 96 -119.02 11.95 -42.10
C THR A 96 -118.70 11.78 -40.62
N SER A 97 -119.69 11.78 -39.72
CA SER A 97 -119.48 11.60 -38.27
C SER A 97 -119.04 10.18 -37.92
N GLU A 98 -119.61 9.15 -38.56
CA GLU A 98 -119.18 7.75 -38.39
C GLU A 98 -117.71 7.57 -38.77
N ARG A 99 -117.30 8.12 -39.93
CA ARG A 99 -115.90 8.10 -40.37
C ARG A 99 -115.00 8.89 -39.44
N TYR A 100 -115.41 10.09 -39.02
CA TYR A 100 -114.64 10.94 -38.12
C TYR A 100 -114.42 10.28 -36.75
N GLN A 101 -115.47 9.74 -36.14
CA GLN A 101 -115.38 9.08 -34.84
C GLN A 101 -114.57 7.78 -34.91
N ALA A 102 -114.75 6.98 -35.97
CA ALA A 102 -113.96 5.78 -36.19
C ALA A 102 -112.47 6.10 -36.33
N LEU A 103 -112.15 7.15 -37.09
CA LEU A 103 -110.78 7.58 -37.35
C LEU A 103 -110.12 8.18 -36.09
N LEU A 104 -110.82 9.03 -35.33
CA LEU A 104 -110.33 9.53 -34.04
C LEU A 104 -110.07 8.41 -33.02
N LYS A 105 -110.97 7.42 -32.94
CA LYS A 105 -110.79 6.27 -32.04
C LYS A 105 -109.57 5.44 -32.45
N ASN A 106 -109.40 5.20 -33.75
CA ASN A 106 -108.25 4.47 -34.29
C ASN A 106 -106.93 5.21 -33.98
N LEU A 107 -106.87 6.51 -34.29
CA LEU A 107 -105.73 7.37 -33.96
C LEU A 107 -105.42 7.37 -32.46
N SER A 108 -106.42 7.50 -31.58
CA SER A 108 -106.20 7.50 -30.13
C SER A 108 -105.56 6.21 -29.61
N VAL A 109 -106.03 5.03 -30.08
CA VAL A 109 -105.44 3.74 -29.69
C VAL A 109 -104.00 3.63 -30.19
N ASN A 110 -103.74 4.04 -31.43
CA ASN A 110 -102.41 3.95 -32.02
C ASN A 110 -101.42 4.93 -31.38
N VAL A 111 -101.83 6.16 -31.12
CA VAL A 111 -101.00 7.16 -30.43
C VAL A 111 -100.66 6.69 -29.02
N GLY A 112 -101.61 6.05 -28.31
CA GLY A 112 -101.34 5.41 -27.02
C GLY A 112 -100.31 4.28 -27.13
N ALA A 113 -100.50 3.35 -28.07
CA ALA A 113 -99.59 2.22 -28.27
C ALA A 113 -98.18 2.64 -28.72
N LEU A 114 -98.08 3.65 -29.59
CA LEU A 114 -96.80 4.25 -30.01
C LEU A 114 -96.14 5.00 -28.84
N GLY A 115 -96.93 5.65 -27.99
CA GLY A 115 -96.46 6.27 -26.74
C GLY A 115 -95.80 5.28 -25.80
N GLU A 116 -96.48 4.18 -25.49
CA GLU A 116 -95.92 3.12 -24.63
C GLU A 116 -94.66 2.48 -25.22
N ARG A 117 -94.62 2.26 -26.54
CA ARG A 117 -93.43 1.74 -27.23
C ARG A 117 -92.24 2.71 -27.14
N LEU A 118 -92.47 4.01 -27.32
CA LEU A 118 -91.43 5.02 -27.23
C LEU A 118 -90.91 5.15 -25.79
N ASP A 119 -91.80 5.15 -24.80
CA ASP A 119 -91.43 5.26 -23.38
C ASP A 119 -90.64 4.02 -22.91
N GLY A 120 -90.93 2.85 -23.46
CA GLY A 120 -90.17 1.62 -23.22
C GLY A 120 -88.70 1.67 -23.68
N GLN A 121 -88.34 2.61 -24.55
CA GLN A 121 -86.97 2.77 -25.08
C GLN A 121 -86.10 3.76 -24.28
N ALA A 122 -86.63 4.41 -23.24
CA ALA A 122 -85.99 5.52 -22.56
C ALA A 122 -84.66 5.21 -21.84
N SER A 123 -84.31 3.94 -21.65
CA SER A 123 -83.01 3.58 -21.07
C SER A 123 -81.89 3.79 -22.08
N LEU A 124 -80.76 4.35 -21.66
CA LEU A 124 -79.52 4.38 -22.44
C LEU A 124 -78.73 3.09 -22.21
N SER A 125 -77.84 2.74 -23.14
CA SER A 125 -76.97 1.54 -23.07
C SER A 125 -75.54 1.95 -23.45
N ALA A 126 -74.56 1.27 -22.88
CA ALA A 126 -73.15 1.45 -23.23
C ALA A 126 -72.71 0.53 -24.38
N GLN A 127 -73.66 -0.19 -25.00
CA GLN A 127 -73.41 -1.04 -26.15
C GLN A 127 -73.92 -0.38 -27.43
N PRO A 128 -73.05 -0.13 -28.44
CA PRO A 128 -73.44 0.44 -29.72
C PRO A 128 -74.52 -0.38 -30.43
N GLU A 129 -74.48 -1.71 -30.35
CA GLU A 129 -75.47 -2.58 -30.98
C GLU A 129 -76.85 -2.49 -30.31
N ALA A 130 -76.91 -2.20 -29.00
CA ALA A 130 -78.18 -1.93 -28.32
C ALA A 130 -78.73 -0.54 -28.70
N LEU A 131 -77.86 0.48 -28.78
CA LEU A 131 -78.23 1.83 -29.23
C LEU A 131 -78.67 1.85 -30.70
N LYS A 132 -78.03 1.09 -31.61
CA LYS A 132 -78.45 0.94 -33.01
C LYS A 132 -79.84 0.31 -33.12
N ARG A 133 -80.12 -0.76 -32.36
CA ARG A 133 -81.46 -1.38 -32.32
C ARG A 133 -82.52 -0.38 -31.85
N ARG A 134 -82.24 0.35 -30.76
CA ARG A 134 -83.15 1.40 -30.26
C ARG A 134 -83.38 2.50 -31.29
N LEU A 135 -82.32 2.98 -31.95
CA LEU A 135 -82.41 3.99 -33.01
C LEU A 135 -83.27 3.51 -34.18
N GLN A 136 -83.10 2.25 -34.62
CA GLN A 136 -83.95 1.65 -35.65
C GLN A 136 -85.41 1.63 -35.22
N GLU A 137 -85.71 1.12 -34.02
CA GLU A 137 -87.09 1.03 -33.53
C GLU A 137 -87.73 2.42 -33.31
N THR A 138 -86.98 3.44 -32.81
CA THR A 138 -87.48 4.83 -32.73
C THR A 138 -87.74 5.40 -34.14
N GLY A 139 -86.91 5.04 -35.13
CA GLY A 139 -87.12 5.41 -36.53
C GLY A 139 -88.39 4.78 -37.13
N GLU A 140 -88.67 3.51 -36.81
CA GLU A 140 -89.90 2.82 -37.18
C GLU A 140 -91.12 3.51 -36.53
N ILE A 141 -91.06 3.83 -35.23
CA ILE A 141 -92.12 4.59 -34.53
C ILE A 141 -92.36 5.93 -35.23
N ARG A 142 -91.30 6.63 -35.66
CA ARG A 142 -91.45 7.91 -36.36
C ARG A 142 -92.10 7.77 -37.73
N SER A 143 -91.78 6.71 -38.48
CA SER A 143 -92.46 6.40 -39.75
C SER A 143 -93.94 6.09 -39.52
N GLU A 144 -94.28 5.38 -38.45
CA GLU A 144 -95.68 5.14 -38.07
C GLU A 144 -96.39 6.44 -37.66
N LEU A 145 -95.71 7.34 -36.93
CA LEU A 145 -96.24 8.67 -36.58
C LEU A 145 -96.51 9.54 -37.81
N GLU A 146 -95.61 9.52 -38.80
CA GLU A 146 -95.79 10.21 -40.08
C GLU A 146 -97.04 9.68 -40.82
N GLN A 147 -97.29 8.38 -40.80
CA GLN A 147 -98.54 7.80 -41.34
C GLN A 147 -99.77 8.27 -40.54
N ARG A 148 -99.70 8.28 -39.21
CA ARG A 148 -100.80 8.76 -38.36
C ARG A 148 -101.06 10.26 -38.52
N ARG A 149 -100.05 11.04 -38.92
CA ARG A 149 -100.18 12.46 -39.28
C ARG A 149 -101.03 12.65 -40.54
N GLU A 150 -100.89 11.77 -41.53
CA GLU A 150 -101.75 11.78 -42.73
C GLU A 150 -103.21 11.45 -42.36
N GLU A 151 -103.43 10.42 -41.54
CA GLU A 151 -104.75 10.07 -41.00
C GLU A 151 -105.35 11.23 -40.19
N LEU A 152 -104.56 11.95 -39.38
CA LEU A 152 -105.00 13.14 -38.68
C LEU A 152 -105.43 14.26 -39.64
N GLY A 153 -104.75 14.42 -40.79
CA GLY A 153 -105.16 15.35 -41.85
C GLY A 153 -106.53 14.98 -42.45
N GLU A 154 -106.83 13.69 -42.57
CA GLU A 154 -108.18 13.23 -42.95
C GLU A 154 -109.21 13.54 -41.85
N ALA A 155 -108.84 13.38 -40.57
CA ALA A 155 -109.68 13.75 -39.43
C ALA A 155 -110.00 15.26 -39.41
N GLU A 156 -108.99 16.10 -39.66
CA GLU A 156 -109.10 17.55 -39.79
C GLU A 156 -110.08 17.93 -40.89
N LYS A 157 -109.97 17.28 -42.06
CA LYS A 157 -110.88 17.48 -43.19
C LYS A 157 -112.32 17.09 -42.83
N LEU A 158 -112.53 15.91 -42.24
CA LEU A 158 -113.85 15.43 -41.81
C LEU A 158 -114.44 16.32 -40.71
N CYS A 159 -113.62 16.82 -39.79
CA CYS A 159 -114.03 17.80 -38.78
C CYS A 159 -114.48 19.12 -39.43
N GLY A 160 -113.78 19.58 -40.47
CA GLY A 160 -114.14 20.74 -41.28
C GLY A 160 -115.46 20.55 -42.02
N GLU A 161 -115.65 19.39 -42.67
CA GLU A 161 -116.89 19.01 -43.35
C GLU A 161 -118.08 18.94 -42.38
N LEU A 162 -117.92 18.29 -41.22
CA LEU A 162 -118.94 18.24 -40.16
C LEU A 162 -119.26 19.63 -39.61
N SER A 163 -118.25 20.46 -39.41
CA SER A 163 -118.43 21.84 -38.93
C SER A 163 -119.20 22.70 -39.93
N ALA A 164 -119.08 22.44 -41.24
CA ALA A 164 -119.83 23.15 -42.28
C ALA A 164 -121.32 22.75 -42.28
N ILE A 165 -121.63 21.49 -41.97
CA ILE A 165 -123.02 20.96 -41.96
C ILE A 165 -123.76 21.34 -40.66
N VAL A 166 -123.07 21.31 -39.52
CA VAL A 166 -123.62 21.67 -38.20
C VAL A 166 -123.68 23.19 -38.07
N VAL A 167 -124.80 23.75 -37.61
CA VAL A 167 -124.98 25.21 -37.50
C VAL A 167 -124.59 25.71 -36.11
N GLU A 168 -124.75 24.87 -35.10
CA GLU A 168 -124.61 25.22 -33.69
C GLU A 168 -123.14 25.37 -33.27
N PRO A 169 -122.74 26.54 -32.72
CA PRO A 169 -121.34 26.83 -32.41
C PRO A 169 -120.73 25.90 -31.36
N TYR A 170 -121.48 25.55 -30.30
CA TYR A 170 -120.99 24.66 -29.24
C TYR A 170 -120.71 23.23 -29.74
N LEU A 171 -121.42 22.74 -30.76
CA LEU A 171 -121.18 21.44 -31.37
C LEU A 171 -119.93 21.45 -32.26
N ARG A 172 -119.67 22.57 -32.94
CA ARG A 172 -118.43 22.78 -33.70
C ARG A 172 -117.22 22.83 -32.77
N ASP A 173 -117.35 23.48 -31.62
CA ASP A 173 -116.29 23.52 -30.61
C ASP A 173 -116.05 22.14 -30.00
N GLU A 174 -117.10 21.36 -29.76
CA GLU A 174 -116.98 19.96 -29.31
C GLU A 174 -116.30 19.06 -30.36
N LEU A 175 -116.59 19.23 -31.66
CA LEU A 175 -115.89 18.53 -32.74
C LEU A 175 -114.39 18.85 -32.74
N LYS A 176 -114.03 20.14 -32.63
CA LYS A 176 -112.63 20.57 -32.53
C LYS A 176 -111.96 20.05 -31.28
N LYS A 177 -112.66 20.03 -30.13
CA LYS A 177 -112.14 19.49 -28.87
C LYS A 177 -111.83 17.99 -28.98
N ARG A 178 -112.68 17.23 -29.67
CA ARG A 178 -112.44 15.80 -29.95
C ARG A 178 -111.22 15.60 -30.86
N LEU A 179 -111.03 16.45 -31.88
CA LEU A 179 -109.82 16.46 -32.70
C LEU A 179 -108.58 16.74 -31.86
N GLU A 180 -108.65 17.77 -31.00
CA GLU A 180 -107.54 18.20 -30.16
C GLU A 180 -107.09 17.14 -29.15
N SER A 181 -108.03 16.29 -28.69
CA SER A 181 -107.73 15.18 -27.78
C SER A 181 -106.78 14.12 -28.37
N VAL A 182 -106.57 14.15 -29.70
CA VAL A 182 -105.67 13.25 -30.42
C VAL A 182 -104.52 14.01 -31.08
N SER A 183 -104.77 15.20 -31.64
CA SER A 183 -103.74 16.01 -32.31
C SER A 183 -102.64 16.49 -31.36
N GLY A 184 -102.99 16.88 -30.13
CA GLY A 184 -102.04 17.31 -29.11
C GLY A 184 -101.08 16.19 -28.68
N PRO A 185 -101.60 15.02 -28.23
CA PRO A 185 -100.77 13.85 -27.91
C PRO A 185 -99.93 13.36 -29.09
N LEU A 186 -100.46 13.35 -30.32
CA LEU A 186 -99.69 12.97 -31.51
C LEU A 186 -98.50 13.91 -31.72
N ARG A 187 -98.72 15.23 -31.69
CA ARG A 187 -97.65 16.23 -31.85
C ARG A 187 -96.58 16.12 -30.77
N SER A 188 -97.01 15.96 -29.51
CA SER A 188 -96.07 15.75 -28.40
C SER A 188 -95.26 14.47 -28.58
N LEU A 189 -95.87 13.41 -29.11
CA LEU A 189 -95.19 12.15 -29.37
C LEU A 189 -94.19 12.26 -30.54
N GLU A 190 -94.52 13.00 -31.61
CA GLU A 190 -93.61 13.34 -32.71
C GLU A 190 -92.38 14.12 -32.22
N GLU A 191 -92.57 15.14 -31.38
CA GLU A 191 -91.49 15.93 -30.78
C GLU A 191 -90.58 15.05 -29.90
N ARG A 192 -91.17 14.24 -29.00
CA ARG A 192 -90.40 13.32 -28.15
C ARG A 192 -89.65 12.26 -28.95
N ALA A 193 -90.24 11.74 -30.02
CA ALA A 193 -89.58 10.76 -30.89
C ALA A 193 -88.42 11.41 -31.65
N ALA A 194 -88.57 12.64 -32.14
CA ALA A 194 -87.50 13.38 -32.80
C ALA A 194 -86.33 13.68 -31.83
N ASP A 195 -86.65 14.17 -30.63
CA ASP A 195 -85.67 14.44 -29.58
C ASP A 195 -84.94 13.15 -29.17
N GLY A 196 -85.69 12.07 -28.92
CA GLY A 196 -85.13 10.76 -28.57
C GLY A 196 -84.20 10.21 -29.64
N LEU A 197 -84.54 10.34 -30.92
CA LEU A 197 -83.71 9.90 -32.04
C LEU A 197 -82.39 10.69 -32.10
N SER A 198 -82.45 12.02 -31.91
CA SER A 198 -81.24 12.86 -31.85
C SER A 198 -80.33 12.51 -30.67
N GLN A 199 -80.91 12.23 -29.49
CA GLN A 199 -80.18 11.82 -28.30
C GLN A 199 -79.55 10.44 -28.47
N LEU A 200 -80.27 9.47 -29.06
CA LEU A 200 -79.75 8.13 -29.36
C LEU A 200 -78.62 8.19 -30.40
N GLN A 201 -78.70 9.05 -31.42
CA GLN A 201 -77.61 9.28 -32.37
C GLN A 201 -76.36 9.86 -31.71
N ALA A 202 -76.53 10.87 -30.85
CA ALA A 202 -75.42 11.46 -30.11
C ALA A 202 -74.80 10.46 -29.10
N ALA A 203 -75.63 9.67 -28.42
CA ALA A 203 -75.15 8.62 -27.52
C ALA A 203 -74.41 7.51 -28.27
N LEU A 204 -74.90 7.11 -29.45
CA LEU A 204 -74.25 6.11 -30.29
C LEU A 204 -72.88 6.58 -30.77
N SER A 205 -72.77 7.80 -31.29
CA SER A 205 -71.50 8.35 -31.76
C SER A 205 -70.48 8.47 -30.62
N SER A 206 -70.90 9.01 -29.47
CA SER A 206 -70.05 9.13 -28.29
C SER A 206 -69.60 7.75 -27.76
N THR A 207 -70.50 6.77 -27.70
CA THR A 207 -70.16 5.41 -27.23
C THR A 207 -69.19 4.71 -28.19
N GLN A 208 -69.35 4.89 -29.51
CA GLN A 208 -68.43 4.34 -30.51
C GLN A 208 -67.03 4.96 -30.42
N GLN A 209 -66.95 6.29 -30.26
CA GLN A 209 -65.69 7.00 -30.06
C GLN A 209 -64.98 6.53 -28.80
N PHE A 210 -65.71 6.41 -27.69
CA PHE A 210 -65.18 5.86 -26.44
C PHE A 210 -64.63 4.44 -26.62
N GLN A 211 -65.38 3.55 -27.28
CA GLN A 211 -64.94 2.16 -27.50
C GLN A 211 -63.68 2.09 -28.35
N GLN A 212 -63.62 2.88 -29.43
CA GLN A 212 -62.44 2.97 -30.29
C GLN A 212 -61.22 3.45 -29.50
N MET A 213 -61.33 4.58 -28.77
CA MET A 213 -60.21 5.09 -27.98
C MET A 213 -59.77 4.10 -26.90
N PHE A 214 -60.71 3.43 -26.24
CA PHE A 214 -60.42 2.39 -25.25
C PHE A 214 -59.63 1.23 -25.86
N GLU A 215 -60.04 0.73 -27.03
CA GLU A 215 -59.38 -0.38 -27.73
C GLU A 215 -57.99 0.01 -28.22
N GLU A 216 -57.83 1.21 -28.77
CA GLU A 216 -56.52 1.74 -29.20
C GLU A 216 -55.54 1.83 -28.03
N LEU A 217 -55.96 2.41 -26.89
CA LEU A 217 -55.10 2.50 -25.70
C LEU A 217 -54.84 1.12 -25.08
N ARG A 218 -55.83 0.23 -25.05
CA ARG A 218 -55.66 -1.14 -24.55
C ARG A 218 -54.63 -1.90 -25.40
N SER A 219 -54.76 -1.85 -26.72
CA SER A 219 -53.79 -2.47 -27.64
C SER A 219 -52.39 -1.89 -27.46
N TRP A 220 -52.28 -0.57 -27.25
CA TRP A 220 -51.01 0.05 -26.94
C TRP A 220 -50.40 -0.46 -25.63
N LEU A 221 -51.20 -0.55 -24.55
CA LEU A 221 -50.76 -1.11 -23.27
C LEU A 221 -50.32 -2.57 -23.40
N ASP A 222 -51.07 -3.39 -24.15
CA ASP A 222 -50.75 -4.80 -24.40
C ASP A 222 -49.41 -4.94 -25.14
N ASN A 223 -49.11 -4.03 -26.07
CA ASN A 223 -47.81 -3.98 -26.76
C ASN A 223 -46.65 -3.56 -25.83
N GLN A 224 -46.94 -2.85 -24.73
CA GLN A 224 -45.93 -2.51 -23.70
C GLN A 224 -45.74 -3.61 -22.65
N SER A 225 -46.49 -4.72 -22.70
CA SER A 225 -46.43 -5.80 -21.70
C SER A 225 -45.02 -6.37 -21.50
N GLY A 226 -44.22 -6.52 -22.56
CA GLY A 226 -42.83 -6.98 -22.46
C GLY A 226 -41.91 -6.07 -21.64
N GLN A 227 -42.27 -4.79 -21.44
CA GLN A 227 -41.52 -3.91 -20.54
C GLN A 227 -41.70 -4.28 -19.07
N ARG A 228 -42.84 -4.89 -18.71
CA ARG A 228 -43.09 -5.36 -17.33
C ARG A 228 -42.12 -6.48 -16.95
N ASP A 229 -41.85 -7.38 -17.88
CA ASP A 229 -40.92 -8.50 -17.69
C ASP A 229 -39.46 -8.06 -17.62
N SER A 230 -39.11 -6.97 -18.31
CA SER A 230 -37.74 -6.46 -18.39
C SER A 230 -37.17 -6.03 -17.03
N THR A 231 -38.02 -5.73 -16.03
CA THR A 231 -37.54 -5.40 -14.68
C THR A 231 -36.74 -6.52 -14.02
N ALA A 232 -36.93 -7.77 -14.44
CA ALA A 232 -36.13 -8.89 -13.95
C ALA A 232 -34.75 -9.02 -14.62
N ASP A 233 -34.51 -8.28 -15.72
CA ASP A 233 -33.27 -8.38 -16.48
C ASP A 233 -32.06 -7.92 -15.66
N SER A 234 -30.95 -8.63 -15.86
CA SER A 234 -29.69 -8.29 -15.23
C SER A 234 -29.07 -7.06 -15.88
N LEU A 235 -28.61 -6.11 -15.06
CA LEU A 235 -28.00 -4.87 -15.54
C LEU A 235 -26.54 -5.09 -15.95
N PRO A 236 -26.01 -4.30 -16.90
CA PRO A 236 -24.60 -4.31 -17.24
C PRO A 236 -23.76 -3.53 -16.25
N CYS A 237 -22.52 -3.96 -16.03
CA CYS A 237 -21.55 -3.27 -15.18
C CYS A 237 -20.92 -2.05 -15.87
N GLN A 238 -20.99 -1.98 -17.21
CA GLN A 238 -20.34 -0.93 -18.00
C GLN A 238 -21.20 0.35 -18.07
N PRO A 239 -20.67 1.53 -17.67
CA PRO A 239 -21.44 2.78 -17.67
C PRO A 239 -22.08 3.13 -19.01
N GLU A 240 -21.36 2.96 -20.14
CA GLU A 240 -21.90 3.28 -21.47
C GLU A 240 -23.08 2.39 -21.88
N ALA A 241 -23.05 1.11 -21.48
CA ALA A 241 -24.16 0.20 -21.70
C ALA A 241 -25.38 0.63 -20.88
N ILE A 242 -25.19 1.04 -19.61
CA ILE A 242 -26.27 1.57 -18.76
C ILE A 242 -26.84 2.86 -19.33
N ARG A 243 -26.01 3.78 -19.84
CA ARG A 243 -26.47 5.03 -20.49
C ARG A 243 -27.31 4.75 -21.74
N THR A 244 -26.94 3.74 -22.52
CA THR A 244 -27.73 3.29 -23.67
C THR A 244 -29.10 2.78 -23.23
N LEU A 245 -29.17 1.99 -22.16
CA LEU A 245 -30.43 1.52 -21.58
C LEU A 245 -31.28 2.68 -21.00
N LEU A 246 -30.66 3.68 -20.37
CA LEU A 246 -31.34 4.90 -19.92
C LEU A 246 -31.95 5.68 -21.09
N ALA A 247 -31.24 5.82 -22.21
CA ALA A 247 -31.77 6.49 -23.40
C ALA A 247 -32.98 5.75 -23.99
N GLN A 248 -32.96 4.40 -23.98
CA GLN A 248 -34.12 3.58 -24.35
C GLN A 248 -35.28 3.76 -23.36
N GLN A 249 -34.98 3.84 -22.06
CA GLN A 249 -35.97 4.06 -21.02
C GLN A 249 -36.62 5.45 -21.11
N ASP A 250 -35.86 6.48 -21.49
CA ASP A 250 -36.38 7.83 -21.72
C ASP A 250 -37.33 7.86 -22.94
N GLU A 251 -37.07 7.06 -23.98
CA GLU A 251 -38.01 6.89 -25.10
C GLU A 251 -39.33 6.26 -24.65
N LEU A 252 -39.26 5.22 -23.82
CA LEU A 252 -40.46 4.59 -23.24
C LEU A 252 -41.25 5.57 -22.38
N HIS A 253 -40.57 6.37 -21.54
CA HIS A 253 -41.19 7.44 -20.77
C HIS A 253 -41.91 8.46 -21.67
N ARG A 254 -41.29 8.87 -22.78
CA ARG A 254 -41.95 9.74 -23.78
C ARG A 254 -43.17 9.09 -24.40
N GLY A 255 -43.07 7.81 -24.74
CA GLY A 255 -44.19 6.99 -25.23
C GLY A 255 -45.37 7.02 -24.27
N VAL A 256 -45.16 6.69 -23.00
CA VAL A 256 -46.21 6.73 -21.95
C VAL A 256 -46.76 8.14 -21.77
N ALA A 257 -45.90 9.16 -21.73
CA ALA A 257 -46.33 10.55 -21.57
C ALA A 257 -47.28 10.98 -22.72
N SER A 258 -47.04 10.52 -23.95
CA SER A 258 -47.92 10.80 -25.09
C SER A 258 -49.31 10.18 -24.96
N GLN A 259 -49.43 9.04 -24.26
CA GLN A 259 -50.70 8.32 -24.06
C GLN A 259 -51.50 8.81 -22.84
N ARG A 260 -50.92 9.71 -22.03
CA ARG A 260 -51.59 10.23 -20.82
C ARG A 260 -52.88 10.98 -21.15
N GLY A 261 -52.87 11.82 -22.18
CA GLY A 261 -54.06 12.56 -22.62
C GLY A 261 -55.21 11.63 -23.05
N PRO A 262 -54.98 10.68 -23.97
CA PRO A 262 -55.96 9.64 -24.32
C PRO A 262 -56.49 8.88 -23.11
N TYR A 263 -55.62 8.47 -22.17
CA TYR A 263 -56.03 7.79 -20.95
C TYR A 263 -56.96 8.64 -20.08
N GLU A 264 -56.61 9.90 -19.82
CA GLU A 264 -57.43 10.83 -19.02
C GLU A 264 -58.80 11.09 -19.68
N LEU A 265 -58.83 11.20 -21.01
CA LEU A 265 -60.08 11.36 -21.78
C LEU A 265 -60.97 10.11 -21.67
N ILE A 266 -60.42 8.91 -21.85
CA ILE A 266 -61.16 7.64 -21.69
C ILE A 266 -61.73 7.51 -20.28
N GLN A 267 -60.98 7.90 -19.25
CA GLN A 267 -61.48 7.89 -17.86
C GLN A 267 -62.64 8.86 -17.66
N ALA A 268 -62.57 10.06 -18.24
CA ALA A 268 -63.63 11.07 -18.15
C ALA A 268 -64.90 10.65 -18.92
N GLU A 269 -64.76 10.20 -20.16
CA GLU A 269 -65.88 9.70 -20.98
C GLU A 269 -66.49 8.44 -20.37
N GLY A 270 -65.66 7.52 -19.89
CA GLY A 270 -66.11 6.32 -19.18
C GLY A 270 -66.92 6.65 -17.92
N ALA A 271 -66.52 7.67 -17.15
CA ALA A 271 -67.28 8.16 -16.01
C ALA A 271 -68.62 8.79 -16.43
N SER A 272 -68.67 9.52 -17.54
CA SER A 272 -69.90 10.07 -18.11
C SER A 272 -70.87 8.97 -18.55
N LEU A 273 -70.38 7.95 -19.27
CA LEU A 273 -71.16 6.77 -19.66
C LEU A 273 -71.65 5.98 -18.44
N LEU A 274 -70.82 5.84 -17.40
CA LEU A 274 -71.27 5.24 -16.14
C LEU A 274 -72.40 6.06 -15.50
N ALA A 275 -72.37 7.39 -15.57
CA ALA A 275 -73.42 8.23 -15.01
C ALA A 275 -74.76 8.12 -15.76
N SER A 276 -74.74 7.85 -17.07
CA SER A 276 -75.96 7.68 -17.89
C SER A 276 -76.59 6.29 -17.79
N LEU A 277 -75.86 5.30 -17.28
CA LEU A 277 -76.35 3.93 -17.11
C LEU A 277 -77.14 3.71 -15.81
N PRO A 278 -78.15 2.82 -15.81
CA PRO A 278 -78.91 2.47 -14.62
C PRO A 278 -78.01 1.98 -13.47
N ALA A 279 -78.28 2.45 -12.26
CA ALA A 279 -77.57 2.00 -11.06
C ALA A 279 -77.81 0.49 -10.84
N GLY A 280 -76.72 -0.26 -10.62
CA GLY A 280 -76.79 -1.72 -10.38
C GLY A 280 -77.01 -2.59 -11.63
N GLY A 281 -77.05 -2.01 -12.83
CA GLY A 281 -77.15 -2.79 -14.08
C GLY A 281 -75.85 -3.53 -14.44
N GLU A 282 -75.97 -4.67 -15.12
CA GLU A 282 -74.81 -5.48 -15.57
C GLU A 282 -73.87 -4.72 -16.52
N GLU A 283 -74.42 -3.89 -17.42
CA GLU A 283 -73.59 -3.06 -18.31
C GLU A 283 -72.72 -2.06 -17.53
N ARG A 284 -73.27 -1.48 -16.46
CA ARG A 284 -72.56 -0.53 -15.61
C ARG A 284 -71.42 -1.23 -14.86
N SER A 285 -71.66 -2.42 -14.31
CA SER A 285 -70.62 -3.17 -13.61
C SER A 285 -69.53 -3.66 -14.55
N ALA A 286 -69.89 -4.11 -15.76
CA ALA A 286 -68.93 -4.52 -16.79
C ALA A 286 -68.04 -3.34 -17.25
N LEU A 287 -68.63 -2.17 -17.53
CA LEU A 287 -67.87 -0.97 -17.90
C LEU A 287 -66.94 -0.53 -16.76
N LEU A 288 -67.44 -0.51 -15.52
CA LEU A 288 -66.64 -0.16 -14.35
C LEU A 288 -65.45 -1.11 -14.18
N SER A 289 -65.66 -2.42 -14.33
CA SER A 289 -64.60 -3.42 -14.29
C SER A 289 -63.54 -3.18 -15.38
N ARG A 290 -63.95 -2.91 -16.62
CA ARG A 290 -63.03 -2.60 -17.74
C ARG A 290 -62.18 -1.35 -17.47
N LEU A 291 -62.80 -0.26 -16.97
CA LEU A 291 -62.10 0.98 -16.63
C LEU A 291 -61.14 0.80 -15.45
N THR A 292 -61.52 -0.02 -14.47
CA THR A 292 -60.69 -0.33 -13.29
C THR A 292 -59.47 -1.15 -13.70
N ALA A 293 -59.66 -2.19 -14.53
CA ALA A 293 -58.55 -2.97 -15.07
C ALA A 293 -57.59 -2.10 -15.91
N LEU A 294 -58.13 -1.24 -16.78
CA LEU A 294 -57.32 -0.29 -17.55
C LEU A 294 -56.49 0.63 -16.65
N ARG A 295 -57.08 1.15 -15.56
CA ARG A 295 -56.38 1.99 -14.57
C ARG A 295 -55.26 1.21 -13.88
N GLN A 296 -55.53 -0.01 -13.42
CA GLN A 296 -54.52 -0.87 -12.80
C GLN A 296 -53.34 -1.11 -13.74
N ASP A 297 -53.62 -1.50 -14.99
CA ASP A 297 -52.59 -1.73 -15.99
C ASP A 297 -51.75 -0.49 -16.33
N TRP A 298 -52.40 0.67 -16.38
CA TRP A 298 -51.74 1.95 -16.60
C TRP A 298 -50.83 2.33 -15.43
N ASP A 299 -51.33 2.20 -14.20
CA ASP A 299 -50.58 2.53 -12.98
C ASP A 299 -49.40 1.58 -12.79
N GLU A 300 -49.60 0.27 -13.00
CA GLU A 300 -48.55 -0.76 -12.97
C GLU A 300 -47.43 -0.46 -13.98
N LEU A 301 -47.78 -0.14 -15.23
CA LEU A 301 -46.79 0.19 -16.26
C LEU A 301 -45.96 1.42 -15.84
N ASN A 302 -46.61 2.48 -15.34
CA ASN A 302 -45.92 3.68 -14.87
C ASN A 302 -44.99 3.40 -13.69
N GLN A 303 -45.43 2.57 -12.74
CA GLN A 303 -44.61 2.14 -11.61
C GLN A 303 -43.39 1.37 -12.10
N CYS A 304 -43.60 0.37 -12.97
CA CYS A 304 -42.55 -0.51 -13.51
C CYS A 304 -41.46 0.29 -14.24
N ILE A 305 -41.87 1.25 -15.08
CA ILE A 305 -40.97 2.14 -15.82
C ILE A 305 -40.18 3.06 -14.87
N THR A 306 -40.83 3.60 -13.84
CA THR A 306 -40.19 4.47 -12.85
C THR A 306 -39.17 3.70 -11.99
N GLU A 307 -39.52 2.50 -11.54
CA GLU A 307 -38.62 1.61 -10.78
C GLU A 307 -37.41 1.21 -11.61
N ARG A 308 -37.61 0.84 -12.88
CA ARG A 308 -36.51 0.54 -13.82
C ARG A 308 -35.60 1.75 -14.03
N GLN A 309 -36.16 2.95 -14.20
CA GLN A 309 -35.37 4.18 -14.35
C GLN A 309 -34.51 4.46 -13.10
N ASN A 310 -35.08 4.31 -11.90
CA ASN A 310 -34.36 4.51 -10.66
C ASN A 310 -33.24 3.47 -10.48
N ARG A 311 -33.49 2.21 -10.82
CA ARG A 311 -32.49 1.14 -10.80
C ARG A 311 -31.35 1.41 -11.78
N LEU A 312 -31.66 1.81 -13.02
CA LEU A 312 -30.66 2.16 -14.02
C LEU A 312 -29.81 3.36 -13.58
N LYS A 313 -30.42 4.42 -13.04
CA LYS A 313 -29.68 5.58 -12.50
C LYS A 313 -28.77 5.20 -11.34
N SER A 314 -29.27 4.40 -10.40
CA SER A 314 -28.47 3.92 -9.27
C SER A 314 -27.30 3.05 -9.72
N ALA A 315 -27.54 2.13 -10.67
CA ALA A 315 -26.50 1.30 -11.26
C ALA A 315 -25.46 2.15 -12.00
N LEU A 316 -25.88 3.18 -12.75
CA LEU A 316 -24.97 4.10 -13.43
C LEU A 316 -24.04 4.80 -12.44
N THR A 317 -24.57 5.38 -11.36
CA THR A 317 -23.75 6.05 -10.34
C THR A 317 -22.72 5.09 -9.72
N LYS A 318 -23.12 3.85 -9.42
CA LYS A 318 -22.21 2.82 -8.90
C LYS A 318 -21.12 2.45 -9.92
N ALA A 319 -21.50 2.28 -11.19
CA ALA A 319 -20.59 1.94 -12.28
C ALA A 319 -19.58 3.08 -12.55
N GLU A 320 -20.04 4.33 -12.56
CA GLU A 320 -19.20 5.52 -12.70
C GLU A 320 -18.23 5.68 -11.52
N SER A 321 -18.69 5.44 -10.28
CA SER A 321 -17.83 5.48 -9.09
C SER A 321 -16.73 4.41 -9.16
N TYR A 322 -17.07 3.17 -9.52
CA TYR A 322 -16.07 2.12 -9.73
C TYR A 322 -15.08 2.50 -10.83
N GLN A 323 -15.56 2.97 -11.98
CA GLN A 323 -14.72 3.37 -13.10
C GLN A 323 -13.79 4.53 -12.71
N GLN A 324 -14.28 5.51 -11.95
CA GLN A 324 -13.49 6.65 -11.48
C GLN A 324 -12.34 6.19 -10.57
N HIS A 325 -12.62 5.39 -9.54
CA HIS A 325 -11.59 4.87 -8.66
C HIS A 325 -10.58 4.02 -9.41
N ARG A 326 -11.04 3.19 -10.35
CA ARG A 326 -10.17 2.36 -11.21
C ARG A 326 -9.27 3.22 -12.08
N ALA A 327 -9.81 4.25 -12.73
CA ALA A 327 -9.07 5.15 -13.60
C ALA A 327 -8.02 5.96 -12.84
N GLU A 328 -8.23 6.23 -11.55
CA GLU A 328 -7.25 6.86 -10.68
C GLU A 328 -6.17 5.88 -10.20
N LEU A 329 -6.56 4.70 -9.70
CA LEU A 329 -5.63 3.73 -9.10
C LEU A 329 -4.74 3.03 -10.12
N THR A 330 -5.28 2.63 -11.27
CA THR A 330 -4.54 1.82 -12.26
C THR A 330 -3.23 2.49 -12.72
N PRO A 331 -3.23 3.75 -13.21
CA PRO A 331 -1.98 4.40 -13.63
C PRO A 331 -1.05 4.68 -12.43
N TRP A 332 -1.60 4.97 -11.26
CA TRP A 332 -0.80 5.21 -10.06
C TRP A 332 -0.07 3.94 -9.59
N VAL A 333 -0.71 2.76 -9.65
CA VAL A 333 -0.07 1.48 -9.36
C VAL A 333 1.06 1.19 -10.36
N VAL A 334 0.87 1.49 -11.65
CA VAL A 334 1.93 1.36 -12.66
C VAL A 334 3.11 2.28 -12.32
N GLU A 335 2.86 3.54 -11.98
CA GLU A 335 3.90 4.48 -11.55
C GLU A 335 4.66 3.97 -10.31
N CYS A 336 3.95 3.37 -9.34
CA CYS A 336 4.57 2.76 -8.18
C CYS A 336 5.43 1.54 -8.53
N GLU A 337 4.99 0.69 -9.45
CA GLU A 337 5.77 -0.45 -9.97
C GLU A 337 7.06 0.03 -10.66
N GLU A 338 6.99 1.09 -11.47
CA GLU A 338 8.17 1.70 -12.11
C GLU A 338 9.13 2.30 -11.07
N ARG A 339 8.59 3.06 -10.10
CA ARG A 339 9.39 3.64 -9.01
C ARG A 339 10.04 2.57 -8.12
N GLU A 340 9.40 1.43 -7.90
CA GLU A 340 9.98 0.30 -7.16
C GLU A 340 11.13 -0.34 -7.96
N ALA A 341 10.94 -0.55 -9.26
CA ALA A 341 11.96 -1.11 -10.14
C ALA A 341 13.20 -0.19 -10.24
N ASP A 342 13.01 1.13 -10.16
CA ASP A 342 14.10 2.13 -10.17
C ASP A 342 14.92 2.16 -8.87
N ILE A 343 14.44 1.55 -7.78
CA ILE A 343 15.21 1.43 -6.55
C ILE A 343 16.30 0.38 -6.79
N GLN A 344 17.55 0.82 -6.82
CA GLN A 344 18.72 -0.05 -7.03
C GLN A 344 19.50 -0.23 -5.74
N LEU A 345 20.06 -1.43 -5.55
CA LEU A 345 21.01 -1.67 -4.48
C LEU A 345 22.32 -0.94 -4.81
N SER A 346 22.89 -0.26 -3.82
CA SER A 346 24.17 0.45 -3.96
C SER A 346 25.07 0.20 -2.76
N LEU A 347 26.37 0.15 -3.02
CA LEU A 347 27.41 0.10 -1.98
C LEU A 347 28.04 1.47 -1.72
N ASP A 348 27.55 2.52 -2.40
CA ASP A 348 27.85 3.90 -2.05
C ASP A 348 26.91 4.36 -0.90
N PRO A 349 27.44 4.85 0.23
CA PRO A 349 26.62 5.21 1.39
C PRO A 349 25.52 6.25 1.11
N ALA A 350 25.80 7.24 0.26
CA ALA A 350 24.83 8.29 -0.06
C ALA A 350 23.72 7.77 -0.98
N ALA A 351 24.07 7.03 -2.02
CA ALA A 351 23.10 6.41 -2.91
C ALA A 351 22.26 5.33 -2.20
N LEU A 352 22.85 4.61 -1.24
CA LEU A 352 22.14 3.62 -0.43
C LEU A 352 21.10 4.28 0.49
N ASP A 353 21.45 5.37 1.16
CA ASP A 353 20.50 6.13 1.98
C ASP A 353 19.37 6.73 1.10
N GLU A 354 19.70 7.26 -0.08
CA GLU A 354 18.72 7.75 -1.04
C GLU A 354 17.75 6.63 -1.49
N ALA A 355 18.26 5.44 -1.82
CA ALA A 355 17.45 4.28 -2.18
C ALA A 355 16.52 3.85 -1.03
N LEU A 356 17.01 3.86 0.21
CA LEU A 356 16.27 3.50 1.41
C LEU A 356 15.16 4.53 1.72
N GLN A 357 15.45 5.83 1.56
CA GLN A 357 14.45 6.89 1.67
C GLN A 357 13.37 6.77 0.58
N LYS A 358 13.75 6.51 -0.67
CA LYS A 358 12.80 6.29 -1.78
C LYS A 358 11.87 5.10 -1.50
N ALA A 359 12.43 3.98 -1.03
CA ALA A 359 11.65 2.78 -0.69
C ALA A 359 10.65 3.05 0.44
N ARG A 360 11.09 3.67 1.54
CA ARG A 360 10.22 4.04 2.67
C ARG A 360 9.15 5.05 2.27
N GLN A 361 9.49 6.05 1.46
CA GLN A 361 8.52 7.03 0.99
C GLN A 361 7.45 6.39 0.11
N LEU A 362 7.84 5.49 -0.79
CA LEU A 362 6.88 4.75 -1.62
C LEU A 362 5.97 3.84 -0.77
N GLY A 363 6.50 3.21 0.27
CA GLY A 363 5.70 2.46 1.25
C GLY A 363 4.67 3.35 1.98
N LEU A 364 5.06 4.56 2.40
CA LEU A 364 4.14 5.53 2.98
C LEU A 364 3.07 6.01 1.98
N ASP A 365 3.45 6.19 0.72
CA ASP A 365 2.53 6.56 -0.35
C ASP A 365 1.47 5.45 -0.57
N LEU A 366 1.86 4.16 -0.49
CA LEU A 366 0.95 3.01 -0.52
C LEU A 366 -0.06 3.04 0.63
N GLU A 367 0.42 3.21 1.87
CA GLU A 367 -0.46 3.27 3.05
C GLU A 367 -1.44 4.43 2.98
N ARG A 368 -1.01 5.60 2.48
CA ARG A 368 -1.88 6.77 2.27
C ARG A 368 -2.95 6.52 1.22
N ARG A 369 -2.70 5.66 0.25
CA ARG A 369 -3.62 5.33 -0.85
C ARG A 369 -4.50 4.13 -0.57
N ARG A 370 -4.27 3.40 0.53
CA ARG A 370 -5.09 2.27 0.99
C ARG A 370 -6.60 2.57 1.06
N PRO A 371 -7.06 3.73 1.57
CA PRO A 371 -8.50 4.04 1.59
C PRO A 371 -9.13 4.14 0.19
N LEU A 372 -8.35 4.51 -0.83
CA LEU A 372 -8.83 4.58 -2.22
C LEU A 372 -9.02 3.17 -2.80
N LEU A 373 -8.12 2.22 -2.48
CA LEU A 373 -8.28 0.81 -2.86
C LEU A 373 -9.50 0.19 -2.16
N GLU A 374 -9.72 0.51 -0.89
CA GLU A 374 -10.93 0.10 -0.15
C GLU A 374 -12.19 0.68 -0.79
N ALA A 375 -12.19 1.96 -1.18
CA ALA A 375 -13.29 2.59 -1.90
C ALA A 375 -13.57 1.93 -3.25
N LEU A 376 -12.54 1.59 -4.02
CA LEU A 376 -12.67 0.81 -5.27
C LEU A 376 -13.33 -0.55 -5.01
N ASN A 377 -12.88 -1.26 -3.97
CA ASN A 377 -13.39 -2.57 -3.60
C ASN A 377 -14.88 -2.52 -3.22
N ILE A 378 -15.28 -1.52 -2.43
CA ILE A 378 -16.66 -1.26 -2.04
C ILE A 378 -17.51 -0.89 -3.25
N ALA A 379 -17.04 0.00 -4.12
CA ALA A 379 -17.75 0.40 -5.33
C ALA A 379 -17.99 -0.79 -6.28
N ALA A 380 -16.98 -1.65 -6.43
CA ALA A 380 -17.10 -2.89 -7.19
C ALA A 380 -18.15 -3.83 -6.60
N ASP A 381 -18.13 -4.07 -5.28
CA ASP A 381 -19.10 -4.96 -4.63
C ASP A 381 -20.53 -4.42 -4.75
N GLN A 382 -20.73 -3.11 -4.53
CA GLN A 382 -22.03 -2.46 -4.68
C GLN A 382 -22.58 -2.53 -6.11
N LEU A 383 -21.69 -2.47 -7.11
CA LEU A 383 -22.05 -2.63 -8.52
C LEU A 383 -22.48 -4.08 -8.82
N LEU A 384 -21.70 -5.05 -8.33
CA LEU A 384 -21.91 -6.49 -8.52
C LEU A 384 -23.15 -7.04 -7.81
N GLU A 385 -23.68 -6.36 -6.79
CA GLU A 385 -24.95 -6.74 -6.15
C GLU A 385 -26.14 -6.78 -7.13
N HIS A 386 -26.13 -5.91 -8.14
CA HIS A 386 -27.30 -5.66 -9.01
C HIS A 386 -27.01 -5.84 -10.50
N CYS A 387 -25.74 -5.86 -10.89
CA CYS A 387 -25.31 -6.03 -12.28
C CYS A 387 -24.72 -7.42 -12.48
N ARG A 388 -25.12 -8.12 -13.55
CA ARG A 388 -24.58 -9.45 -13.89
C ARG A 388 -23.92 -9.51 -15.27
N VAL A 389 -24.17 -8.54 -16.14
CA VAL A 389 -23.56 -8.52 -17.48
C VAL A 389 -22.20 -7.82 -17.37
N GLY A 390 -21.11 -8.57 -17.56
CA GLY A 390 -19.73 -8.09 -17.38
C GLY A 390 -19.25 -8.13 -15.92
N GLU A 391 -19.85 -8.98 -15.07
CA GLU A 391 -19.44 -9.13 -13.67
C GLU A 391 -18.04 -9.76 -13.50
N GLU A 392 -17.68 -10.71 -14.37
CA GLU A 392 -16.38 -11.37 -14.33
C GLU A 392 -15.24 -10.37 -14.58
N ASP A 393 -15.40 -9.48 -15.57
CA ASP A 393 -14.40 -8.43 -15.87
C ASP A 393 -14.15 -7.54 -14.65
N VAL A 394 -15.21 -7.11 -13.94
CA VAL A 394 -15.09 -6.29 -12.73
C VAL A 394 -14.42 -7.07 -11.59
N ARG A 395 -14.75 -8.35 -11.42
CA ARG A 395 -14.13 -9.21 -10.40
C ARG A 395 -12.65 -9.44 -10.69
N ASP A 396 -12.31 -9.71 -11.94
CA ASP A 396 -10.93 -9.97 -12.38
C ASP A 396 -10.08 -8.70 -12.25
N GLU A 397 -10.56 -7.55 -12.73
CA GLU A 397 -9.86 -6.28 -12.59
C GLU A 397 -9.67 -5.87 -11.12
N LYS A 398 -10.71 -6.04 -10.29
CA LYS A 398 -10.62 -5.84 -8.83
C LYS A 398 -9.55 -6.75 -8.24
N ALA A 399 -9.60 -8.05 -8.51
CA ALA A 399 -8.65 -9.01 -7.96
C ALA A 399 -7.21 -8.74 -8.43
N GLN A 400 -7.03 -8.37 -9.71
CA GLN A 400 -5.73 -8.02 -10.26
C GLN A 400 -5.14 -6.78 -9.60
N LEU A 401 -5.91 -5.70 -9.42
CA LEU A 401 -5.44 -4.49 -8.75
C LEU A 401 -5.05 -4.76 -7.29
N ASN A 402 -5.85 -5.51 -6.53
CA ASN A 402 -5.50 -5.87 -5.16
C ASN A 402 -4.19 -6.67 -5.11
N ARG A 403 -4.05 -7.71 -5.95
CA ARG A 403 -2.80 -8.51 -6.01
C ARG A 403 -1.57 -7.68 -6.35
N ARG A 404 -1.70 -6.69 -7.25
CA ARG A 404 -0.59 -5.80 -7.62
C ARG A 404 -0.18 -4.90 -6.46
N VAL A 405 -1.14 -4.30 -5.76
CA VAL A 405 -0.85 -3.45 -4.58
C VAL A 405 -0.26 -4.28 -3.44
N ASP A 406 -0.81 -5.46 -3.15
CA ASP A 406 -0.29 -6.37 -2.13
C ASP A 406 1.14 -6.82 -2.47
N GLY A 407 1.38 -7.19 -3.74
CA GLY A 407 2.71 -7.56 -4.24
C GLY A 407 3.71 -6.42 -4.17
N LEU A 408 3.31 -5.18 -4.51
CA LEU A 408 4.14 -3.99 -4.33
C LEU A 408 4.52 -3.77 -2.86
N ALA A 409 3.55 -3.90 -1.94
CA ALA A 409 3.79 -3.73 -0.51
C ALA A 409 4.79 -4.78 0.02
N GLU A 410 4.63 -6.05 -0.37
CA GLU A 410 5.55 -7.13 -0.01
C GLU A 410 6.95 -6.90 -0.58
N ASN A 411 7.05 -6.54 -1.87
CA ASN A 411 8.32 -6.26 -2.54
C ASN A 411 9.04 -5.07 -1.88
N LEU A 412 8.32 -4.00 -1.54
CA LEU A 412 8.89 -2.84 -0.87
C LEU A 412 9.35 -3.16 0.55
N GLN A 413 8.58 -3.94 1.31
CA GLN A 413 9.00 -4.38 2.63
C GLN A 413 10.29 -5.19 2.56
N ASN A 414 10.35 -6.16 1.63
CA ASN A 414 11.56 -6.95 1.38
C ASN A 414 12.74 -6.06 0.95
N ARG A 415 12.49 -5.09 0.08
CA ARG A 415 13.51 -4.15 -0.39
C ARG A 415 14.06 -3.27 0.74
N VAL A 416 13.20 -2.72 1.59
CA VAL A 416 13.61 -1.93 2.76
C VAL A 416 14.48 -2.76 3.69
N SER A 417 14.07 -4.00 3.99
CA SER A 417 14.88 -4.89 4.84
C SER A 417 16.25 -5.21 4.24
N GLN A 418 16.32 -5.46 2.92
CA GLN A 418 17.60 -5.67 2.22
C GLN A 418 18.50 -4.44 2.27
N LEU A 419 17.95 -3.24 2.00
CA LEU A 419 18.70 -1.99 2.04
C LEU A 419 19.19 -1.67 3.47
N GLU A 420 18.38 -1.92 4.50
CA GLU A 420 18.75 -1.74 5.91
C GLU A 420 19.86 -2.70 6.35
N GLU A 421 19.80 -3.96 5.94
CA GLU A 421 20.85 -4.95 6.22
C GLU A 421 22.17 -4.54 5.55
N LEU A 422 22.12 -4.17 4.27
CA LEU A 422 23.29 -3.67 3.55
C LEU A 422 23.87 -2.41 4.21
N ALA A 423 23.02 -1.46 4.61
CA ALA A 423 23.47 -0.24 5.29
C ALA A 423 24.12 -0.54 6.64
N GLY A 424 23.56 -1.47 7.41
CA GLY A 424 24.13 -1.92 8.68
C GLY A 424 25.51 -2.55 8.52
N ARG A 425 25.65 -3.46 7.55
CA ARG A 425 26.92 -4.14 7.27
C ARG A 425 27.97 -3.21 6.66
N LEU A 426 27.56 -2.26 5.81
CA LEU A 426 28.46 -1.23 5.26
C LEU A 426 29.02 -0.34 6.38
N LYS A 427 28.16 0.09 7.29
CA LYS A 427 28.56 0.85 8.48
C LYS A 427 29.50 0.05 9.39
N GLU A 428 29.23 -1.24 9.59
CA GLU A 428 30.11 -2.12 10.36
C GLU A 428 31.51 -2.22 9.73
N PHE A 429 31.58 -2.32 8.40
CA PHE A 429 32.85 -2.28 7.68
C PHE A 429 33.59 -0.97 7.89
N GLU A 430 32.91 0.18 7.75
CA GLU A 430 33.50 1.51 7.94
C GLU A 430 34.01 1.72 9.36
N ASP A 431 33.21 1.39 10.38
CA ASP A 431 33.56 1.53 11.80
C ASP A 431 34.75 0.62 12.16
N GLY A 432 34.74 -0.62 11.67
CA GLY A 432 35.82 -1.58 11.88
C GLY A 432 37.12 -1.17 11.17
N ARG A 433 37.04 -0.68 9.93
CA ARG A 433 38.19 -0.14 9.19
C ARG A 433 38.82 1.03 9.93
N GLN A 434 38.02 2.01 10.35
CA GLN A 434 38.54 3.15 11.12
C GLN A 434 39.16 2.73 12.45
N ALA A 435 38.61 1.71 13.12
CA ALA A 435 39.19 1.19 14.36
C ALA A 435 40.58 0.56 14.12
N VAL A 436 40.76 -0.21 13.04
CA VAL A 436 42.07 -0.75 12.66
C VAL A 436 43.04 0.37 12.29
N GLU A 437 42.63 1.33 11.46
CA GLU A 437 43.47 2.46 11.03
C GLU A 437 44.02 3.25 12.22
N ARG A 438 43.19 3.61 13.21
CA ARG A 438 43.65 4.31 14.43
C ARG A 438 44.71 3.52 15.20
N ARG A 439 44.63 2.18 15.20
CA ARG A 439 45.62 1.32 15.87
C ARG A 439 46.90 1.21 15.06
N LEU A 440 46.81 1.14 13.74
CA LEU A 440 47.96 1.20 12.84
C LEU A 440 48.68 2.53 12.94
N GLU A 441 47.97 3.65 13.02
CA GLU A 441 48.55 4.99 13.24
C GLU A 441 49.30 5.06 14.57
N ALA A 442 48.71 4.55 15.67
CA ALA A 442 49.38 4.51 16.97
C ALA A 442 50.67 3.68 16.93
N ALA A 443 50.66 2.52 16.27
CA ALA A 443 51.83 1.68 16.09
C ALA A 443 52.90 2.35 15.20
N ARG A 444 52.50 2.98 14.08
CA ARG A 444 53.39 3.76 13.21
C ARG A 444 54.06 4.88 13.98
N HIS A 445 53.30 5.66 14.73
CA HIS A 445 53.86 6.73 15.57
C HIS A 445 54.86 6.18 16.59
N GLN A 446 54.56 5.03 17.20
CA GLN A 446 55.49 4.39 18.14
C GLN A 446 56.78 3.93 17.45
N ILE A 447 56.73 3.44 16.21
CA ILE A 447 57.91 3.10 15.40
C ILE A 447 58.71 4.37 15.08
N GLU A 448 58.06 5.43 14.59
CA GLU A 448 58.71 6.71 14.27
C GLU A 448 59.44 7.30 15.48
N VAL A 449 58.83 7.26 16.66
CA VAL A 449 59.47 7.70 17.91
C VAL A 449 60.72 6.88 18.22
N GLN A 450 60.71 5.56 17.97
CA GLN A 450 61.86 4.69 18.22
C GLN A 450 62.98 4.94 17.22
N GLU A 451 62.65 5.14 15.95
CA GLU A 451 63.61 5.49 14.90
C GLU A 451 64.25 6.86 15.15
N ALA A 452 63.47 7.86 15.57
CA ALA A 452 63.97 9.20 15.89
C ALA A 452 64.93 9.22 17.09
N LEU A 453 64.66 8.39 18.11
CA LEU A 453 65.54 8.24 19.28
C LEU A 453 66.83 7.46 18.94
N GLY A 454 66.81 6.62 17.90
CA GLY A 454 67.99 5.91 17.39
C GLY A 454 68.71 5.10 18.48
N PRO A 455 70.04 5.28 18.67
CA PRO A 455 70.79 4.57 19.71
C PRO A 455 70.32 4.84 21.15
N GLN A 456 69.65 5.98 21.39
CA GLN A 456 69.14 6.34 22.72
C GLN A 456 67.88 5.55 23.11
N ALA A 457 67.19 4.98 22.12
CA ALA A 457 66.04 4.10 22.37
C ALA A 457 66.42 2.71 22.87
N CYS A 458 67.72 2.36 22.90
CA CYS A 458 68.22 1.05 23.33
C CYS A 458 68.01 0.81 24.84
N SER A 459 66.79 0.45 25.23
CA SER A 459 66.43 0.15 26.62
C SER A 459 65.33 -0.93 26.71
N ASN A 460 65.29 -1.67 27.82
CA ASN A 460 64.23 -2.67 28.07
C ASN A 460 62.82 -2.05 28.05
N LYS A 461 62.64 -0.82 28.55
CA LYS A 461 61.34 -0.12 28.54
C LYS A 461 60.86 0.18 27.12
N SER A 462 61.78 0.57 26.23
CA SER A 462 61.47 0.79 24.82
C SER A 462 61.04 -0.50 24.13
N LEU A 463 61.67 -1.63 24.47
CA LEU A 463 61.35 -2.95 23.95
C LEU A 463 59.99 -3.44 24.45
N GLU A 464 59.71 -3.33 25.75
CA GLU A 464 58.41 -3.67 26.35
C GLU A 464 57.26 -2.90 25.67
N ARG A 465 57.46 -1.61 25.42
CA ARG A 465 56.47 -0.76 24.72
C ARG A 465 56.25 -1.18 23.27
N LEU A 466 57.30 -1.60 22.56
CA LEU A 466 57.17 -2.13 21.20
C LEU A 466 56.49 -3.50 21.18
N ARG A 467 56.84 -4.39 22.13
CA ARG A 467 56.18 -5.70 22.31
C ARG A 467 54.71 -5.55 22.65
N SER A 468 54.32 -4.61 23.52
CA SER A 468 52.90 -4.37 23.81
C SER A 468 52.12 -3.90 22.58
N GLN A 469 52.76 -3.11 21.69
CA GLN A 469 52.14 -2.73 20.42
C GLN A 469 52.09 -3.90 19.45
N GLN A 470 53.12 -4.75 19.40
CA GLN A 470 53.14 -5.97 18.60
C GLN A 470 52.01 -6.93 19.02
N GLU A 471 51.80 -7.16 20.32
CA GLU A 471 50.68 -7.95 20.85
C GLU A 471 49.33 -7.32 20.47
N THR A 472 49.21 -5.99 20.56
CA THR A 472 48.01 -5.26 20.15
C THR A 472 47.72 -5.49 18.67
N LEU A 473 48.72 -5.40 17.79
CA LEU A 473 48.56 -5.67 16.35
C LEU A 473 48.20 -7.14 16.07
N GLN A 474 48.86 -8.10 16.74
CA GLN A 474 48.52 -9.52 16.61
C GLN A 474 47.05 -9.79 16.96
N SER A 475 46.52 -9.10 17.98
CA SER A 475 45.11 -9.23 18.37
C SER A 475 44.12 -8.70 17.32
N LEU A 476 44.57 -7.82 16.41
CA LEU A 476 43.75 -7.26 15.33
C LEU A 476 43.72 -8.12 14.06
N GLN A 477 44.61 -9.11 13.92
CA GLN A 477 44.66 -9.97 12.74
C GLN A 477 43.31 -10.63 12.38
N PRO A 478 42.52 -11.17 13.34
CA PRO A 478 41.19 -11.70 13.05
C PRO A 478 40.21 -10.62 12.55
N GLN A 479 40.32 -9.40 13.07
CA GLN A 479 39.46 -8.28 12.67
C GLN A 479 39.77 -7.80 11.24
N VAL A 480 41.04 -7.76 10.85
CA VAL A 480 41.44 -7.43 9.47
C VAL A 480 40.96 -8.50 8.49
N ALA A 481 41.09 -9.78 8.85
CA ALA A 481 40.54 -10.88 8.05
C ALA A 481 39.02 -10.80 7.94
N TYR A 482 38.33 -10.45 9.02
CA TYR A 482 36.88 -10.23 9.03
C TYR A 482 36.47 -9.10 8.09
N LEU A 483 37.13 -7.93 8.15
CA LEU A 483 36.84 -6.80 7.25
C LEU A 483 37.00 -7.17 5.77
N ARG A 484 38.01 -7.98 5.43
CA ARG A 484 38.20 -8.49 4.07
C ARG A 484 37.02 -9.36 3.61
N ASN A 485 36.58 -10.28 4.47
CA ASN A 485 35.45 -11.16 4.17
C ASN A 485 34.13 -10.38 4.12
N LEU A 486 33.95 -9.39 5.00
CA LEU A 486 32.77 -8.53 5.04
C LEU A 486 32.65 -7.69 3.76
N ALA A 487 33.76 -7.11 3.28
CA ALA A 487 33.79 -6.41 1.99
C ALA A 487 33.42 -7.33 0.82
N GLN A 488 33.96 -8.55 0.78
CA GLN A 488 33.62 -9.54 -0.25
C GLN A 488 32.13 -9.93 -0.20
N GLY A 489 31.59 -10.15 1.00
CA GLY A 489 30.18 -10.44 1.20
C GLY A 489 29.29 -9.29 0.71
N LEU A 490 29.60 -8.06 1.10
CA LEU A 490 28.88 -6.86 0.66
C LEU A 490 28.85 -6.73 -0.88
N VAL A 491 29.95 -7.03 -1.56
CA VAL A 491 30.00 -7.03 -3.04
C VAL A 491 29.15 -8.14 -3.66
N GLN A 492 29.09 -9.32 -3.03
CA GLN A 492 28.24 -10.42 -3.49
C GLN A 492 26.75 -10.13 -3.34
N ASP A 493 26.36 -9.43 -2.26
CA ASP A 493 24.97 -9.10 -1.98
C ASP A 493 24.43 -7.96 -2.85
N ALA A 494 25.31 -7.18 -3.50
CA ALA A 494 24.96 -6.12 -4.44
C ALA A 494 25.67 -6.28 -5.80
N PRO A 495 25.45 -7.39 -6.53
CA PRO A 495 26.26 -7.75 -7.71
C PRO A 495 26.01 -6.84 -8.92
N HIS A 496 24.82 -6.24 -9.02
CA HIS A 496 24.45 -5.35 -10.13
C HIS A 496 25.05 -3.94 -10.03
N THR A 497 25.68 -3.60 -8.90
CA THR A 497 26.53 -2.40 -8.85
C THR A 497 27.75 -2.57 -9.75
N ALA A 498 28.28 -3.78 -9.96
CA ALA A 498 29.50 -4.04 -10.73
C ALA A 498 29.38 -3.80 -12.26
N GLY A 499 28.19 -3.55 -12.80
CA GLY A 499 27.93 -3.42 -14.24
C GLY A 499 27.97 -1.99 -14.78
N GLY A 500 29.13 -1.53 -15.24
CA GLY A 500 29.28 -0.64 -16.41
C GLY A 500 28.77 0.81 -16.38
N GLY A 501 28.04 1.28 -15.37
CA GLY A 501 27.59 2.67 -15.31
C GLY A 501 27.65 3.25 -13.91
N GLY A 502 28.71 3.98 -13.58
CA GLY A 502 28.87 4.79 -12.35
C GLY A 502 28.86 4.07 -11.00
N GLY A 503 27.99 3.08 -10.78
CA GLY A 503 27.80 2.37 -9.51
C GLY A 503 28.82 1.28 -9.19
N GLY A 504 29.59 0.82 -10.19
CA GLY A 504 30.61 -0.24 -10.01
C GLY A 504 31.81 0.19 -9.20
N GLU A 505 31.93 1.49 -8.97
CA GLU A 505 32.98 2.08 -8.14
C GLU A 505 32.79 1.75 -6.66
N GLY A 506 31.55 1.56 -6.16
CA GLY A 506 31.30 1.33 -4.74
C GLY A 506 31.88 0.00 -4.25
N GLY A 507 31.59 -1.09 -4.95
CA GLY A 507 32.13 -2.42 -4.62
C GLY A 507 33.65 -2.51 -4.81
N GLN A 508 34.18 -1.96 -5.92
CA GLN A 508 35.62 -1.91 -6.16
C GLN A 508 36.35 -1.07 -5.11
N ARG A 509 35.76 0.06 -4.69
CA ARG A 509 36.28 0.92 -3.61
C ARG A 509 36.33 0.16 -2.29
N LEU A 510 35.27 -0.56 -1.92
CA LEU A 510 35.23 -1.39 -0.70
C LEU A 510 36.31 -2.47 -0.69
N GLU A 511 36.44 -3.21 -1.79
CA GLU A 511 37.50 -4.23 -1.90
C GLU A 511 38.89 -3.61 -1.85
N GLN A 512 39.08 -2.46 -2.51
CA GLN A 512 40.35 -1.75 -2.50
C GLN A 512 40.69 -1.25 -1.09
N GLN A 513 39.73 -0.64 -0.39
CA GLN A 513 39.89 -0.22 1.01
C GLN A 513 40.25 -1.39 1.93
N ALA A 514 39.58 -2.54 1.78
CA ALA A 514 39.91 -3.73 2.56
C ALA A 514 41.32 -4.25 2.27
N ARG A 515 41.74 -4.25 1.00
CA ARG A 515 43.10 -4.65 0.58
C ARG A 515 44.16 -3.67 1.09
N ASP A 516 43.88 -2.38 1.06
CA ASP A 516 44.78 -1.35 1.54
C ASP A 516 44.96 -1.48 3.05
N THR A 517 43.89 -1.61 3.83
CA THR A 517 43.96 -1.87 5.27
C THR A 517 44.74 -3.15 5.59
N ASP A 518 44.53 -4.23 4.84
CA ASP A 518 45.24 -5.50 5.01
C ASP A 518 46.75 -5.38 4.74
N ARG A 519 47.10 -4.68 3.65
CA ARG A 519 48.48 -4.38 3.28
C ARG A 519 49.16 -3.51 4.33
N GLU A 520 48.51 -2.42 4.74
CA GLU A 520 49.04 -1.52 5.76
C GLU A 520 49.24 -2.23 7.10
N PHE A 521 48.31 -3.11 7.48
CA PHE A 521 48.46 -3.96 8.65
C PHE A 521 49.70 -4.85 8.57
N GLY A 522 49.90 -5.51 7.43
CA GLY A 522 51.09 -6.32 7.15
C GLY A 522 52.38 -5.51 7.26
N ASP A 523 52.45 -4.37 6.55
CA ASP A 523 53.64 -3.50 6.51
C ASP A 523 54.02 -2.95 7.90
N VAL A 524 53.03 -2.53 8.70
CA VAL A 524 53.28 -2.01 10.06
C VAL A 524 53.67 -3.13 11.03
N SER A 525 53.03 -4.29 10.91
CA SER A 525 53.34 -5.46 11.75
C SER A 525 54.76 -5.99 11.48
N GLU A 526 55.17 -6.08 10.21
CA GLU A 526 56.53 -6.46 9.85
C GLU A 526 57.56 -5.45 10.37
N LYS A 527 57.27 -4.14 10.23
CA LYS A 527 58.14 -3.08 10.76
C LYS A 527 58.28 -3.17 12.27
N ILE A 528 57.19 -3.38 13.02
CA ILE A 528 57.28 -3.46 14.48
C ILE A 528 58.06 -4.69 14.94
N GLU A 529 57.85 -5.84 14.30
CA GLU A 529 58.59 -7.07 14.57
C GLU A 529 60.08 -6.91 14.28
N LYS A 530 60.42 -6.25 13.17
CA LYS A 530 61.80 -5.89 12.84
C LYS A 530 62.42 -4.93 13.85
N CYS A 531 61.68 -3.94 14.32
CA CYS A 531 62.13 -3.04 15.39
C CYS A 531 62.36 -3.78 16.71
N CYS A 532 61.44 -4.65 17.12
CA CYS A 532 61.59 -5.51 18.31
C CYS A 532 62.84 -6.38 18.22
N SER A 533 62.98 -7.17 17.15
CA SER A 533 64.12 -8.08 16.97
C SER A 533 65.46 -7.36 16.88
N THR A 534 65.52 -6.21 16.21
CA THR A 534 66.74 -5.38 16.16
C THR A 534 67.09 -4.84 17.54
N LEU A 535 66.12 -4.35 18.29
CA LEU A 535 66.33 -3.83 19.65
C LEU A 535 66.70 -4.95 20.64
N GLU A 536 66.12 -6.15 20.50
CA GLU A 536 66.47 -7.34 21.28
C GLU A 536 67.92 -7.76 21.04
N SER A 537 68.33 -7.87 19.77
CA SER A 537 69.71 -8.21 19.41
C SER A 537 70.71 -7.19 19.98
N ARG A 538 70.36 -5.90 19.94
CA ARG A 538 71.14 -4.82 20.56
C ARG A 538 71.26 -5.00 22.07
N LEU A 539 70.14 -5.18 22.77
CA LEU A 539 70.12 -5.34 24.23
C LEU A 539 70.84 -6.61 24.67
N GLN A 540 70.76 -7.70 23.90
CA GLN A 540 71.53 -8.91 24.14
C GLN A 540 73.03 -8.65 24.03
N GLY A 541 73.49 -7.99 22.96
CA GLY A 541 74.91 -7.63 22.79
C GLY A 541 75.42 -6.71 23.91
N VAL A 542 74.61 -5.74 24.34
CA VAL A 542 74.90 -4.89 25.51
C VAL A 542 75.05 -5.75 26.77
N GLY A 543 74.15 -6.72 26.98
CA GLY A 543 74.18 -7.63 28.12
C GLY A 543 75.40 -8.56 28.14
N GLU A 544 75.81 -9.10 27.00
CA GLU A 544 77.00 -9.95 26.85
C GLU A 544 78.30 -9.18 27.17
N VAL A 545 78.39 -7.93 26.71
CA VAL A 545 79.52 -7.07 27.07
C VAL A 545 79.50 -6.69 28.54
N GLN A 546 78.32 -6.39 29.10
CA GLN A 546 78.18 -6.12 30.53
C GLN A 546 78.61 -7.31 31.40
N SER A 547 78.23 -8.55 31.04
CA SER A 547 78.68 -9.73 31.78
C SER A 547 80.19 -9.92 31.69
N SER A 548 80.76 -9.73 30.49
CA SER A 548 82.20 -9.85 30.28
C SER A 548 82.99 -8.84 31.10
N VAL A 549 82.55 -7.56 31.14
CA VAL A 549 83.19 -6.51 31.97
C VAL A 549 83.15 -6.89 33.46
N ARG A 550 82.05 -7.46 33.94
CA ARG A 550 81.94 -7.94 35.32
C ARG A 550 82.88 -9.12 35.62
N ASP A 551 83.00 -10.08 34.70
CA ASP A 551 83.87 -11.24 34.87
C ASP A 551 85.36 -10.83 34.88
N LEU A 552 85.75 -9.92 33.97
CA LEU A 552 87.09 -9.32 33.94
C LEU A 552 87.38 -8.52 35.21
N PHE A 553 86.40 -7.80 35.75
CA PHE A 553 86.53 -7.10 37.03
C PHE A 553 86.83 -8.08 38.16
N SER A 554 86.10 -9.21 38.25
CA SER A 554 86.38 -10.23 39.28
C SER A 554 87.76 -10.86 39.11
N HIS A 555 88.15 -11.25 37.90
CA HIS A 555 89.48 -11.82 37.65
C HIS A 555 90.61 -10.84 38.00
N LEU A 556 90.40 -9.55 37.70
CA LEU A 556 91.38 -8.53 38.04
C LEU A 556 91.50 -8.33 39.55
N ALA A 557 90.38 -8.38 40.28
CA ALA A 557 90.37 -8.32 41.74
C ALA A 557 91.08 -9.53 42.37
N ASP A 558 90.81 -10.75 41.86
CA ASP A 558 91.47 -11.97 42.34
C ASP A 558 93.00 -11.92 42.14
N LEU A 559 93.46 -11.38 41.01
CA LEU A 559 94.89 -11.17 40.75
C LEU A 559 95.50 -10.07 41.65
N ASP A 560 94.75 -9.01 41.96
CA ASP A 560 95.20 -7.97 42.89
C ASP A 560 95.43 -8.57 44.29
N ASP A 561 94.47 -9.37 44.78
CA ASP A 561 94.55 -10.09 46.06
C ASP A 561 95.70 -11.12 46.06
N GLU A 562 95.90 -11.85 44.95
CA GLU A 562 96.99 -12.82 44.83
C GLU A 562 98.35 -12.14 45.01
N LEU A 563 98.58 -10.98 44.36
CA LEU A 563 99.84 -10.26 44.46
C LEU A 563 100.09 -9.76 45.89
N ASP A 564 99.05 -9.29 46.59
CA ASP A 564 99.15 -8.84 47.98
C ASP A 564 99.37 -9.98 48.98
N SER A 565 98.94 -11.19 48.65
CA SER A 565 99.16 -12.38 49.48
C SER A 565 100.59 -12.95 49.41
N LEU A 566 101.42 -12.48 48.47
CA LEU A 566 102.78 -13.02 48.28
C LEU A 566 103.70 -12.71 49.47
N SER A 567 104.33 -13.77 49.99
CA SER A 567 105.30 -13.70 51.10
C SER A 567 106.46 -12.73 50.80
N PRO A 568 107.04 -12.05 51.82
CA PRO A 568 108.20 -11.16 51.67
C PRO A 568 109.37 -11.80 50.93
N VAL A 569 110.18 -10.99 50.25
CA VAL A 569 111.34 -11.46 49.46
C VAL A 569 112.26 -12.35 50.30
N GLY A 570 112.50 -13.58 49.83
CA GLY A 570 113.29 -14.60 50.51
C GLY A 570 114.79 -14.23 50.66
N ARG A 571 115.53 -15.02 51.45
CA ARG A 571 116.98 -14.80 51.70
C ARG A 571 117.85 -15.98 51.28
N ASP A 572 117.25 -17.05 50.75
CA ASP A 572 117.89 -18.24 50.23
C ASP A 572 117.51 -18.46 48.76
N ALA A 573 118.39 -19.14 48.03
CA ALA A 573 118.29 -19.27 46.58
C ALA A 573 117.03 -20.05 46.13
N ASP A 574 116.65 -21.10 46.87
CA ASP A 574 115.50 -21.93 46.53
C ASP A 574 114.17 -21.18 46.71
N SER A 575 114.03 -20.43 47.81
CA SER A 575 112.84 -19.58 48.04
C SER A 575 112.74 -18.43 47.05
N LEU A 576 113.86 -17.81 46.67
CA LEU A 576 113.88 -16.73 45.66
C LEU A 576 113.55 -17.24 44.26
N ALA A 577 114.05 -18.42 43.87
CA ALA A 577 113.68 -19.08 42.62
C ALA A 577 112.19 -19.41 42.59
N SER A 578 111.65 -20.00 43.67
CA SER A 578 110.22 -20.29 43.78
C SER A 578 109.34 -19.04 43.78
N GLN A 579 109.78 -17.94 44.40
CA GLN A 579 109.06 -16.66 44.38
C GLN A 579 109.12 -16.00 43.00
N ALA A 580 110.26 -16.07 42.31
CA ALA A 580 110.39 -15.59 40.93
C ALA A 580 109.44 -16.35 39.99
N ASP A 581 109.41 -17.68 40.08
CA ASP A 581 108.49 -18.52 39.31
C ASP A 581 107.03 -18.17 39.60
N ALA A 582 106.65 -17.97 40.87
CA ALA A 582 105.30 -17.58 41.25
C ALA A 582 104.89 -16.21 40.72
N VAL A 583 105.76 -15.19 40.81
CA VAL A 583 105.49 -13.84 40.30
C VAL A 583 105.51 -13.81 38.77
N HIS A 584 106.38 -14.58 38.10
CA HIS A 584 106.35 -14.74 36.65
C HIS A 584 105.08 -15.45 36.18
N ALA A 585 104.62 -16.49 36.88
CA ALA A 585 103.36 -17.16 36.60
C ALA A 585 102.15 -16.24 36.84
N PHE A 586 102.21 -15.37 37.86
CA PHE A 586 101.25 -14.29 38.08
C PHE A 586 101.25 -13.27 36.93
N LEU A 587 102.42 -12.74 36.54
CA LEU A 587 102.55 -11.77 35.46
C LEU A 587 102.12 -12.36 34.10
N ALA A 588 102.34 -13.65 33.86
CA ALA A 588 101.84 -14.35 32.68
C ALA A 588 100.30 -14.39 32.66
N ARG A 589 99.66 -14.70 33.80
CA ARG A 589 98.18 -14.68 33.94
C ARG A 589 97.60 -13.27 33.83
N LEU A 590 98.28 -12.27 34.37
CA LEU A 590 97.88 -10.87 34.23
C LEU A 590 98.07 -10.38 32.78
N ALA A 591 99.10 -10.83 32.07
CA ALA A 591 99.31 -10.52 30.66
C ALA A 591 98.19 -11.13 29.79
N THR A 592 97.74 -12.36 30.08
CA THR A 592 96.56 -12.92 29.42
C THR A 592 95.30 -12.11 29.71
N LEU A 593 95.04 -11.72 30.97
CA LEU A 593 93.88 -10.88 31.33
C LEU A 593 93.94 -9.50 30.66
N ARG A 594 95.13 -8.91 30.52
CA ARG A 594 95.33 -7.63 29.80
C ARG A 594 95.02 -7.77 28.32
N SER A 595 95.42 -8.88 27.69
CA SER A 595 95.06 -9.18 26.30
C SER A 595 93.54 -9.38 26.14
N GLU A 596 92.88 -10.01 27.12
CA GLU A 596 91.42 -10.16 27.15
C GLU A 596 90.72 -8.80 27.31
N LEU A 597 91.21 -7.91 28.19
CA LEU A 597 90.71 -6.53 28.34
C LEU A 597 90.88 -5.69 27.08
N GLU A 598 91.98 -5.85 26.36
CA GLU A 598 92.21 -5.18 25.07
C GLU A 598 91.27 -5.74 23.99
N GLY A 599 91.08 -7.06 23.94
CA GLY A 599 90.08 -7.73 23.10
C GLY A 599 88.67 -7.20 23.35
N HIS A 600 88.23 -7.20 24.61
CA HIS A 600 86.94 -6.67 25.02
C HIS A 600 86.79 -5.16 24.77
N GLY A 601 87.85 -4.37 24.94
CA GLY A 601 87.85 -2.95 24.55
C GLY A 601 87.65 -2.76 23.04
N GLY A 602 88.23 -3.67 22.25
CA GLY A 602 87.99 -3.80 20.81
C GLY A 602 86.53 -4.15 20.49
N ASP A 603 85.96 -5.13 21.18
CA ASP A 603 84.57 -5.55 21.02
C ASP A 603 83.57 -4.45 21.39
N CYS A 604 83.78 -3.76 22.51
CA CYS A 604 83.03 -2.56 22.91
C CYS A 604 83.07 -1.48 21.82
N THR A 605 84.24 -1.26 21.22
CA THR A 605 84.42 -0.26 20.15
C THR A 605 83.77 -0.69 18.84
N ALA A 606 83.86 -1.97 18.49
CA ALA A 606 83.20 -2.54 17.32
C ALA A 606 81.66 -2.47 17.45
N MET A 607 81.13 -2.76 18.64
CA MET A 607 79.71 -2.66 18.92
C MET A 607 79.21 -1.21 18.93
N LEU A 608 79.97 -0.25 19.49
CA LEU A 608 79.65 1.18 19.38
C LEU A 608 79.63 1.69 17.94
N ARG A 609 80.48 1.14 17.06
CA ARG A 609 80.46 1.46 15.62
C ARG A 609 79.24 0.87 14.91
N ARG A 610 78.82 -0.33 15.30
CA ARG A 610 77.68 -1.04 14.68
C ARG A 610 76.33 -0.51 15.17
N GLU A 611 76.18 -0.29 16.46
CA GLU A 611 74.91 0.02 17.13
C GLU A 611 74.75 1.50 17.50
N GLY A 612 75.81 2.30 17.36
CA GLY A 612 75.83 3.73 17.67
C GLY A 612 76.16 4.05 19.14
N SER A 613 76.17 5.34 19.46
CA SER A 613 76.59 5.87 20.76
C SER A 613 75.51 5.74 21.84
N SER A 614 75.15 4.52 22.22
CA SER A 614 74.20 4.32 23.33
C SER A 614 74.85 4.69 24.68
N PRO A 615 74.11 5.28 25.63
CA PRO A 615 74.64 5.65 26.94
C PRO A 615 75.26 4.48 27.70
N ASP A 616 74.61 3.30 27.65
CA ASP A 616 75.05 2.10 28.35
C ASP A 616 76.37 1.55 27.76
N LEU A 617 76.51 1.54 26.43
CA LEU A 617 77.75 1.11 25.79
C LEU A 617 78.90 2.08 26.03
N LEU A 618 78.60 3.39 26.08
CA LEU A 618 79.59 4.39 26.46
C LEU A 618 80.03 4.24 27.93
N ALA A 619 79.12 3.86 28.82
CA ALA A 619 79.45 3.56 30.21
C ALA A 619 80.33 2.31 30.32
N LEU A 620 79.93 1.20 29.69
CA LEU A 620 80.70 -0.06 29.67
C LEU A 620 82.10 0.12 29.08
N ARG A 621 82.23 0.94 28.02
CA ARG A 621 83.54 1.28 27.46
C ARG A 621 84.41 2.02 28.47
N ARG A 622 83.86 3.01 29.18
CA ARG A 622 84.60 3.76 30.22
C ARG A 622 85.04 2.83 31.37
N GLU A 623 84.18 1.88 31.75
CA GLU A 623 84.50 0.85 32.75
C GLU A 623 85.62 -0.07 32.27
N THR A 624 85.56 -0.56 31.02
CA THR A 624 86.62 -1.38 30.41
C THR A 624 87.96 -0.63 30.36
N GLU A 625 87.96 0.65 29.99
CA GLU A 625 89.16 1.49 30.00
C GLU A 625 89.69 1.73 31.43
N ALA A 626 88.82 1.79 32.45
CA ALA A 626 89.23 1.88 33.85
C ALA A 626 89.88 0.57 34.33
N LEU A 627 89.31 -0.58 34.00
CA LEU A 627 89.87 -1.91 34.29
C LEU A 627 91.24 -2.10 33.62
N SER A 628 91.38 -1.73 32.35
CA SER A 628 92.66 -1.78 31.63
C SER A 628 93.75 -0.95 32.33
N ARG A 629 93.40 0.24 32.83
CA ARG A 629 94.32 1.07 33.64
C ARG A 629 94.68 0.42 34.97
N GLN A 630 93.75 -0.23 35.65
CA GLN A 630 94.01 -0.96 36.90
C GLN A 630 94.93 -2.16 36.67
N ALA A 631 94.68 -2.95 35.62
CA ALA A 631 95.54 -4.07 35.23
C ALA A 631 96.97 -3.62 34.86
N GLY A 632 97.12 -2.46 34.22
CA GLY A 632 98.41 -1.84 33.97
C GLY A 632 99.19 -1.54 35.26
N LYS A 633 98.52 -0.91 36.25
CA LYS A 633 99.13 -0.64 37.56
C LYS A 633 99.51 -1.92 38.31
N LEU A 634 98.66 -2.94 38.25
CA LEU A 634 98.93 -4.24 38.87
C LEU A 634 100.17 -4.92 38.22
N SER A 635 100.32 -4.76 36.90
CA SER A 635 101.49 -5.27 36.15
C SER A 635 102.79 -4.58 36.57
N GLU A 636 102.75 -3.26 36.79
CA GLU A 636 103.90 -2.51 37.29
C GLU A 636 104.30 -2.96 38.71
N ARG A 637 103.32 -3.18 39.60
CA ARG A 637 103.55 -3.75 40.95
C ARG A 637 104.19 -5.13 40.88
N GLY A 638 103.67 -6.02 40.02
CA GLY A 638 104.22 -7.35 39.82
C GLY A 638 105.66 -7.32 39.27
N GLN A 639 105.94 -6.46 38.29
CA GLN A 639 107.30 -6.28 37.75
C GLN A 639 108.27 -5.70 38.79
N ALA A 640 107.82 -4.75 39.60
CA ALA A 640 108.62 -4.23 40.70
C ALA A 640 108.97 -5.34 41.71
N ARG A 641 108.05 -6.28 41.95
CA ARG A 641 108.31 -7.46 42.79
C ARG A 641 109.33 -8.41 42.18
N VAL A 642 109.28 -8.67 40.87
CA VAL A 642 110.32 -9.44 40.16
C VAL A 642 111.69 -8.77 40.34
N GLY A 643 111.80 -7.47 40.07
CA GLY A 643 113.07 -6.75 40.23
C GLY A 643 113.63 -6.80 41.65
N GLN A 644 112.76 -6.78 42.69
CA GLN A 644 113.19 -6.98 44.07
C GLN A 644 113.74 -8.40 44.33
N ILE A 645 113.10 -9.43 43.76
CA ILE A 645 113.50 -10.83 43.90
C ILE A 645 114.82 -11.09 43.15
N GLU A 646 114.98 -10.57 41.92
CA GLU A 646 116.20 -10.71 41.12
C GLU A 646 117.41 -10.05 41.81
N VAL A 647 117.26 -8.82 42.31
CA VAL A 647 118.32 -8.12 43.06
C VAL A 647 118.69 -8.90 44.33
N ALA A 648 117.73 -9.53 45.00
CA ALA A 648 118.01 -10.39 46.15
C ALA A 648 118.71 -11.70 45.72
N ALA A 649 118.32 -12.30 44.60
CA ALA A 649 118.93 -13.51 44.07
C ALA A 649 120.39 -13.29 43.64
N GLU A 650 120.69 -12.15 43.00
CA GLU A 650 122.07 -11.74 42.68
C GLU A 650 122.92 -11.62 43.95
N LYS A 651 122.43 -10.94 44.98
CA LYS A 651 123.14 -10.81 46.27
C LYS A 651 123.39 -12.14 46.96
N VAL A 652 122.41 -13.06 46.93
CA VAL A 652 122.55 -14.41 47.49
C VAL A 652 123.56 -15.24 46.68
N ALA A 653 123.55 -15.13 45.34
CA ALA A 653 124.52 -15.79 44.48
C ALA A 653 125.95 -15.27 44.72
N GLU A 654 126.13 -13.95 44.83
CA GLU A 654 127.41 -13.33 45.19
C GLU A 654 127.92 -13.81 46.54
N PHE A 655 127.05 -13.90 47.55
CA PHE A 655 127.40 -14.43 48.86
C PHE A 655 127.91 -15.88 48.78
N TYR A 656 127.21 -16.78 48.09
CA TYR A 656 127.64 -18.17 47.95
C TYR A 656 128.92 -18.31 47.10
N ALA A 657 129.10 -17.49 46.07
CA ALA A 657 130.35 -17.43 45.30
C ALA A 657 131.54 -17.03 46.18
N LYS A 658 131.35 -16.04 47.07
CA LYS A 658 132.36 -15.62 48.04
C LYS A 658 132.66 -16.70 49.08
N VAL A 659 131.65 -17.41 49.57
CA VAL A 659 131.84 -18.55 50.50
C VAL A 659 132.66 -19.67 49.84
N ALA A 660 132.37 -20.01 48.58
CA ALA A 660 133.14 -21.01 47.83
C ALA A 660 134.61 -20.58 47.62
N GLU A 661 134.86 -19.29 47.32
CA GLU A 661 136.21 -18.72 47.22
C GLU A 661 137.00 -18.91 48.52
N LEU A 662 136.37 -18.62 49.67
CA LEU A 662 136.99 -18.74 50.99
C LEU A 662 137.27 -20.21 51.36
N GLN A 663 136.35 -21.13 51.05
CA GLN A 663 136.60 -22.57 51.23
C GLN A 663 137.80 -23.07 50.41
N GLY A 664 137.94 -22.63 49.16
CA GLY A 664 139.09 -22.97 48.32
C GLY A 664 140.42 -22.43 48.87
N LEU A 665 140.40 -21.24 49.48
CA LEU A 665 141.58 -20.67 50.15
C LEU A 665 141.96 -21.44 51.42
N LEU A 666 140.98 -21.86 52.22
CA LEU A 666 141.19 -22.70 53.41
C LEU A 666 141.77 -24.07 53.04
N GLY A 667 141.25 -24.72 51.99
CA GLY A 667 141.78 -25.99 51.49
C GLY A 667 143.26 -25.90 51.10
N ARG A 668 143.66 -24.82 50.40
CA ARG A 668 145.08 -24.57 50.06
C ARG A 668 145.96 -24.35 51.29
N ALA A 669 145.43 -23.76 52.36
CA ALA A 669 146.16 -23.56 53.60
C ALA A 669 146.38 -24.88 54.39
N GLU A 670 145.39 -25.79 54.39
CA GLU A 670 145.52 -27.13 54.98
C GLU A 670 146.55 -28.00 54.26
N GLU A 671 146.54 -28.00 52.92
CA GLU A 671 147.54 -28.74 52.13
C GLU A 671 148.97 -28.27 52.40
N GLY A 672 149.17 -26.96 52.59
CA GLY A 672 150.47 -26.37 52.94
C GLY A 672 151.01 -26.73 54.32
N LEU A 673 150.13 -27.08 55.27
CA LEU A 673 150.48 -27.52 56.63
C LEU A 673 150.87 -29.01 56.67
N ASN A 674 150.20 -29.84 55.88
CA ASN A 674 150.47 -31.28 55.81
C ASN A 674 151.78 -31.64 55.08
N ALA A 675 152.37 -30.70 54.32
CA ALA A 675 153.60 -30.92 53.53
C ALA A 675 154.92 -30.77 54.32
N GLN A 676 154.90 -30.66 55.66
CA GLN A 676 156.13 -30.58 56.48
C GLN A 676 156.67 -31.97 56.85
N GLY A 677 157.91 -32.25 56.45
CA GLY A 677 158.65 -33.47 56.83
C GLY A 677 159.30 -33.40 58.23
N VAL A 678 159.72 -34.56 58.75
CA VAL A 678 160.19 -34.75 60.13
C VAL A 678 161.46 -33.93 60.45
N VAL A 679 161.52 -33.35 61.67
CA VAL A 679 162.61 -32.48 62.13
C VAL A 679 163.94 -33.26 62.25
N GLY A 680 165.01 -32.76 61.62
CA GLY A 680 166.34 -33.40 61.61
C GLY A 680 167.13 -33.22 62.91
N THR A 681 168.06 -34.11 63.23
CA THR A 681 168.80 -34.14 64.52
C THR A 681 170.09 -33.30 64.54
N GLU A 682 170.49 -32.70 63.42
CA GLU A 682 171.69 -31.86 63.32
C GLU A 682 171.32 -30.36 63.42
N VAL A 683 172.10 -29.60 64.20
CA VAL A 683 171.79 -28.21 64.58
C VAL A 683 171.67 -27.27 63.37
N GLU A 684 172.44 -27.51 62.31
CA GLU A 684 172.35 -26.74 61.06
C GLU A 684 171.03 -27.01 60.31
N THR A 685 170.57 -28.27 60.28
CA THR A 685 169.29 -28.66 59.67
C THR A 685 168.09 -28.06 60.41
N ILE A 686 168.15 -28.03 61.75
CA ILE A 686 167.11 -27.43 62.59
C ILE A 686 167.02 -25.92 62.37
N LYS A 687 168.14 -25.21 62.20
CA LYS A 687 168.12 -23.77 61.92
C LYS A 687 167.48 -23.47 60.56
N GLN A 688 167.72 -24.30 59.55
CA GLN A 688 167.10 -24.15 58.23
C GLN A 688 165.60 -24.47 58.27
N GLN A 689 165.20 -25.57 58.93
CA GLN A 689 163.80 -25.94 59.13
C GLN A 689 163.02 -24.91 59.97
N LEU A 690 163.65 -24.28 60.97
CA LEU A 690 163.05 -23.21 61.77
C LEU A 690 162.89 -21.90 60.97
N HIS A 691 163.80 -21.62 60.04
CA HIS A 691 163.68 -20.46 59.13
C HIS A 691 162.53 -20.67 58.13
N GLU A 692 162.41 -21.85 57.54
CA GLU A 692 161.29 -22.20 56.65
C GLU A 692 159.94 -22.19 57.39
N PHE A 693 159.87 -22.70 58.62
CA PHE A 693 158.64 -22.69 59.41
C PHE A 693 158.17 -21.26 59.74
N LYS A 694 159.10 -20.35 60.07
CA LYS A 694 158.77 -18.93 60.36
C LYS A 694 158.32 -18.16 59.13
N VAL A 695 158.96 -18.36 57.97
CA VAL A 695 158.56 -17.67 56.73
C VAL A 695 157.16 -18.12 56.28
N ARG A 696 156.85 -19.42 56.39
CA ARG A 696 155.58 -19.98 55.90
C ARG A 696 154.39 -19.69 56.82
N THR A 697 154.58 -19.66 58.14
CA THR A 697 153.53 -19.22 59.10
C THR A 697 153.21 -17.73 58.97
N SER A 698 154.20 -16.87 58.69
CA SER A 698 153.96 -15.46 58.41
C SER A 698 153.19 -15.24 57.10
N LEU A 699 153.42 -16.05 56.05
CA LEU A 699 152.66 -15.95 54.79
C LEU A 699 151.19 -16.38 54.94
N ILE A 700 150.91 -17.48 55.65
CA ILE A 700 149.53 -17.94 55.90
C ILE A 700 148.77 -16.90 56.73
N PHE A 701 149.41 -16.31 57.74
CA PHE A 701 148.79 -15.28 58.57
C PHE A 701 148.54 -13.98 57.78
N ILE A 702 149.42 -13.60 56.85
CA ILE A 702 149.21 -12.41 56.00
C ILE A 702 148.09 -12.66 54.98
N VAL A 703 148.05 -13.82 54.31
CA VAL A 703 147.02 -14.10 53.29
C VAL A 703 145.62 -14.19 53.91
N VAL A 704 145.47 -14.92 55.02
CA VAL A 704 144.17 -15.08 55.70
C VAL A 704 143.70 -13.75 56.32
N ASN A 705 144.61 -12.97 56.90
CA ASN A 705 144.25 -11.73 57.60
C ASN A 705 144.02 -10.55 56.61
N VAL A 706 144.78 -10.47 55.50
CA VAL A 706 144.53 -9.46 54.44
C VAL A 706 143.21 -9.74 53.70
N GLN A 707 142.82 -11.00 53.49
CA GLN A 707 141.50 -11.31 52.91
C GLN A 707 140.35 -11.13 53.91
N LEU A 708 140.48 -11.53 55.18
CA LEU A 708 139.45 -11.25 56.19
C LEU A 708 139.27 -9.74 56.45
N LEU A 709 140.32 -8.93 56.34
CA LEU A 709 140.23 -7.47 56.40
C LEU A 709 139.61 -6.88 55.13
N SER A 710 139.88 -7.44 53.95
CA SER A 710 139.17 -7.09 52.71
C SER A 710 137.67 -7.42 52.80
N TRP A 711 137.30 -8.51 53.46
CA TRP A 711 135.90 -8.90 53.73
C TRP A 711 135.22 -7.98 54.75
N LYS A 712 135.98 -7.38 55.69
CA LYS A 712 135.46 -6.43 56.69
C LYS A 712 135.24 -5.02 56.13
N TRP A 713 135.91 -4.68 55.02
CA TRP A 713 135.87 -3.33 54.43
C TRP A 713 135.04 -3.23 53.15
N ASN A 714 134.74 -4.34 52.46
CA ASN A 714 133.91 -4.30 51.25
C ASN A 714 132.39 -4.33 51.51
N ASP A 715 131.92 -4.63 52.72
CA ASP A 715 130.50 -4.43 53.07
C ASP A 715 130.22 -4.46 54.59
N PRO A 716 130.07 -3.31 55.29
CA PRO A 716 129.71 -3.25 56.71
C PRO A 716 128.28 -3.72 57.02
N SER A 717 127.45 -4.02 56.01
CA SER A 717 126.03 -4.32 56.19
C SER A 717 125.70 -5.81 56.39
N MET A 718 126.68 -6.71 56.22
CA MET A 718 126.43 -8.17 56.28
C MET A 718 126.62 -8.83 57.67
N PHE A 719 127.10 -8.12 58.68
CA PHE A 719 127.43 -8.69 60.01
C PHE A 719 126.65 -8.07 61.19
N ARG A 720 125.55 -7.38 60.90
CA ARG A 720 124.58 -6.91 61.89
C ARG A 720 123.28 -7.69 61.62
N ASP A 721 122.90 -8.58 62.54
CA ASP A 721 121.62 -9.35 62.58
C ASP A 721 121.64 -10.84 62.18
N GLY A 722 122.73 -11.56 62.49
CA GLY A 722 122.82 -13.03 62.38
C GLY A 722 123.10 -13.78 63.70
N TRP A 723 122.84 -13.17 64.86
CA TRP A 723 123.04 -13.79 66.18
C TRP A 723 121.78 -13.63 67.05
N ALA A 724 120.66 -14.17 66.59
CA ALA A 724 119.47 -14.36 67.42
C ALA A 724 118.62 -15.51 66.84
N GLY A 725 118.92 -16.75 67.24
CA GLY A 725 118.10 -17.89 66.86
C GLY A 725 118.82 -19.23 66.92
N GLY A 726 119.27 -19.63 68.11
CA GLY A 726 119.61 -21.03 68.35
C GLY A 726 118.33 -21.83 68.59
N HIS A 727 118.12 -22.93 67.88
CA HIS A 727 117.84 -24.24 68.48
C HIS A 727 117.96 -25.38 67.44
N PHE A 728 118.78 -26.36 67.85
CA PHE A 728 119.19 -27.60 67.19
C PHE A 728 118.07 -28.62 66.98
N TYR A 729 118.12 -29.38 65.87
CA TYR A 729 117.89 -30.84 65.75
C TYR A 729 118.61 -31.27 64.44
N SER A 730 119.62 -32.14 64.35
CA SER A 730 119.81 -33.54 64.82
C SER A 730 119.91 -34.51 63.61
N LEU A 731 121.15 -35.00 63.36
CA LEU A 731 121.54 -36.36 62.89
C LEU A 731 121.13 -36.78 61.43
N HIS A 732 121.95 -37.38 60.55
CA HIS A 732 123.00 -38.44 60.66
C HIS A 732 123.84 -38.54 59.34
N ARG A 733 125.19 -38.44 59.36
CA ARG A 733 126.30 -39.42 59.04
C ARG A 733 126.21 -40.34 57.79
N PRO A 734 127.33 -40.85 57.19
CA PRO A 734 128.77 -40.80 57.61
C PRO A 734 129.84 -40.50 56.51
N GLY A 735 131.03 -40.02 56.92
CA GLY A 735 132.28 -40.26 56.16
C GLY A 735 133.19 -39.05 55.88
N SER A 736 133.88 -38.53 56.89
CA SER A 736 135.30 -38.11 56.85
C SER A 736 135.65 -37.26 58.08
N ASN A 737 136.89 -37.39 58.51
CA ASN A 737 137.38 -37.01 59.84
C ASN A 737 137.27 -35.52 60.15
N TYR A 738 136.83 -35.25 61.38
CA TYR A 738 136.72 -33.93 62.01
C TYR A 738 138.10 -33.30 62.25
N LEU A 739 138.24 -32.03 61.89
CA LEU A 739 138.87 -31.03 62.74
C LEU A 739 137.87 -29.89 62.94
N SER A 740 137.33 -29.77 64.15
CA SER A 740 136.34 -28.74 64.50
C SER A 740 136.99 -27.35 64.56
N MET A 741 136.29 -26.35 64.03
CA MET A 741 136.58 -24.90 64.16
C MET A 741 136.83 -24.42 65.60
N ALA A 742 136.41 -25.19 66.62
CA ALA A 742 136.74 -24.93 68.02
C ALA A 742 138.26 -25.07 68.33
N THR A 743 139.03 -25.78 67.50
CA THR A 743 140.49 -25.92 67.65
C THR A 743 141.25 -24.73 67.06
N LEU A 744 140.68 -24.02 66.06
CA LEU A 744 141.28 -22.82 65.46
C LEU A 744 141.11 -21.57 66.33
N TYR A 745 140.05 -21.48 67.14
CA TYR A 745 139.84 -20.36 68.07
C TYR A 745 140.76 -20.42 69.30
N ARG A 746 141.22 -21.61 69.71
CA ARG A 746 142.18 -21.77 70.83
C ARG A 746 143.63 -21.45 70.47
N LEU A 747 144.00 -21.42 69.19
CA LEU A 747 145.36 -21.09 68.72
C LEU A 747 145.57 -19.58 68.52
N VAL A 748 144.51 -18.78 68.46
CA VAL A 748 144.59 -17.30 68.31
C VAL A 748 144.59 -16.57 69.67
N LEU A 749 144.23 -17.25 70.78
CA LEU A 749 144.17 -16.66 72.13
C LEU A 749 145.36 -17.02 73.04
N PHE A 750 146.42 -17.68 72.54
CA PHE A 750 147.62 -18.01 73.33
C PHE A 750 148.91 -17.43 72.72
N ARG A 751 148.87 -16.20 72.19
CA ARG A 751 149.99 -15.22 72.16
C ARG A 751 149.51 -13.84 71.69
N ALA A 752 148.65 -13.22 72.49
CA ALA A 752 148.61 -11.78 72.75
C ALA A 752 148.18 -11.61 74.21
#